data_AF-A0A6A6APS1-F1
#
_entry.id   AF-A0A6A6APS1-F1
#
_cell.length_a   1.000
_cell.length_b   1.000
_cell.length_c   1.000
_cell.angle_alpha   90.00
_cell.angle_beta   90.00
_cell.angle_gamma   90.00
#
_symmetry.space_group_name_H-M   'P 1'
#
loop_
_entity.id
_entity.type
_entity.pdbx_description
1 polymer ?
#
loop_
_entity_poly.entity_id
_entity_poly.type
_entity_poly.pdbx_seq_one_letter_code
_entity_poly.pdbx_strand_id
1 'polypeptide(L)'
;MSGSESLREVTLRPWPTPVKEELGQQELLLQVTQLTSERGHLREITEKSLQEQIDGGEDAPDGIKEGVEEGKEAPSTNERLEEIYRVRMEMIGHLEWARFATNNLLDICSLILSVDPNKRSAQLFSAGFRQSGLDQGLPFGSFGVSRENHEQHVRRPEEEARMQDLELRQELVAKGSRMEALESAVDDILKAAKNFEKEARRETKYWEEIVSISNKGWPIQRLRQNARHVPFGVRYGLPEASDHFKARGFAPLRMDEDGSIILDPALTLKPKTLRVRVSENGKTAGTSYLPVQGEAKELAIEKSIQLARDSLFEEELFHEMTMETRQLVSYGVEFRDSVISFDAPTMGTVPTHRRLMIDCIPRDENITGSQDHSLDWLAQHIAEGLRLLLGHEHNMRLYRRTQLPPPLTARKREKPPAPILRTLLAMLRHVESVDSLYAYLETTARTMKSAGLDVALDTTRELSWTKLTETLKESSNKDLSATDQLLEIFTKPFDGKATLTLPSLNGTQSENIVVVTRTIIGQPTFGTEHKLTIPSLLVSDLGLFQQLKFSSVDEVKSYLDWILSLHLSGRLLKNEYSARAIVKGKESRLTISSSSSKKGSTLSKDVMVELHGGELKVSVTAVDSQQSNEEAQSHVWNGKDGEISLKEKVRSLVG
;
A
#
# COMPACT_ATOMS: atom_id res chain seq x y z
N MET A 1 69.15 23.70 -35.28
CA MET A 1 70.46 23.54 -35.97
C MET A 1 71.36 22.71 -35.07
N SER A 2 72.01 21.68 -35.64
CA SER A 2 72.89 20.69 -34.99
C SER A 2 72.19 19.61 -34.16
N GLY A 3 71.73 18.55 -34.85
CA GLY A 3 71.36 17.26 -34.24
C GLY A 3 71.19 16.16 -35.28
N SER A 4 71.75 16.34 -36.48
CA SER A 4 71.54 15.47 -37.66
C SER A 4 72.81 14.70 -38.02
N GLU A 5 73.53 14.18 -37.03
CA GLU A 5 74.76 13.42 -37.25
C GLU A 5 74.77 12.03 -36.58
N SER A 6 73.63 11.50 -36.11
CA SER A 6 73.54 10.10 -35.64
C SER A 6 72.83 9.14 -36.62
N LEU A 7 72.72 9.51 -37.90
CA LEU A 7 72.05 8.69 -38.93
C LEU A 7 73.05 7.97 -39.87
N ARG A 8 74.16 7.46 -39.33
CA ARG A 8 75.17 6.71 -40.13
C ARG A 8 75.61 5.37 -39.54
N GLU A 9 74.76 4.73 -38.74
CA GLU A 9 74.88 3.30 -38.44
C GLU A 9 73.53 2.61 -38.72
N VAL A 10 73.40 2.10 -39.95
CA VAL A 10 72.13 1.59 -40.51
C VAL A 10 72.12 0.06 -40.64
N THR A 11 73.12 -0.66 -40.13
CA THR A 11 73.28 -2.10 -40.45
C THR A 11 72.74 -3.08 -39.41
N LEU A 12 72.20 -2.63 -38.27
CA LEU A 12 71.70 -3.53 -37.21
C LEU A 12 70.35 -3.11 -36.59
N ARG A 13 69.39 -2.63 -37.41
CA ARG A 13 67.99 -2.64 -36.97
C ARG A 13 67.31 -3.92 -37.44
N PRO A 14 66.55 -4.64 -36.58
CA PRO A 14 65.62 -5.64 -37.06
C PRO A 14 64.66 -4.96 -38.04
N TRP A 15 64.33 -5.67 -39.13
CA TRP A 15 63.41 -5.18 -40.14
C TRP A 15 62.11 -4.71 -39.46
N PRO A 16 61.59 -3.50 -39.75
CA PRO A 16 60.35 -3.04 -39.14
C PRO A 16 59.28 -4.07 -39.42
N THR A 17 58.74 -4.67 -38.36
CA THR A 17 57.62 -5.60 -38.48
C THR A 17 56.48 -4.86 -39.17
N PRO A 18 55.81 -5.48 -40.17
CA PRO A 18 54.69 -4.83 -40.83
C PRO A 18 53.67 -4.40 -39.76
N VAL A 19 53.09 -3.21 -39.93
CA VAL A 19 52.02 -2.71 -39.07
C VAL A 19 50.92 -3.77 -39.07
N LYS A 20 50.77 -4.49 -37.96
CA LYS A 20 49.66 -5.43 -37.78
C LYS A 20 48.41 -4.57 -37.60
N GLU A 21 47.65 -4.39 -38.67
CA GLU A 21 46.41 -3.60 -38.66
C GLU A 21 45.28 -4.26 -37.86
N GLU A 22 45.41 -5.55 -37.53
CA GLU A 22 44.45 -6.27 -36.69
C GLU A 22 45.18 -7.05 -35.60
N LEU A 23 45.01 -6.62 -34.34
CA LEU A 23 45.47 -7.35 -33.16
C LEU A 23 44.72 -8.69 -33.12
N GLY A 24 45.46 -9.79 -33.01
CA GLY A 24 44.84 -11.10 -32.86
C GLY A 24 44.03 -11.17 -31.57
N GLN A 25 42.99 -12.02 -31.52
CA GLN A 25 42.14 -12.18 -30.33
C GLN A 25 42.95 -12.43 -29.04
N GLN A 26 44.09 -13.11 -29.14
CA GLN A 26 44.99 -13.36 -28.00
C GLN A 26 45.77 -12.11 -27.57
N GLU A 27 46.21 -11.27 -28.52
CA GLU A 27 46.89 -10.00 -28.21
C GLU A 27 45.91 -8.98 -27.61
N LEU A 28 44.66 -8.95 -28.12
CA LEU A 28 43.58 -8.15 -27.53
C LEU A 28 43.25 -8.60 -26.10
N LEU A 29 43.17 -9.92 -25.84
CA LEU A 29 42.95 -10.42 -24.49
C LEU A 29 44.08 -10.02 -23.54
N LEU A 30 45.33 -10.09 -23.99
CA LEU A 30 46.48 -9.63 -23.20
C LEU A 30 46.41 -8.12 -22.89
N GLN A 31 46.08 -7.30 -23.89
CA GLN A 31 45.90 -5.86 -23.68
C GLN A 31 44.71 -5.55 -22.76
N VAL A 32 43.60 -6.28 -22.89
CA VAL A 32 42.46 -6.15 -21.99
C VAL A 32 42.84 -6.54 -20.57
N THR A 33 43.60 -7.62 -20.36
CA THR A 33 44.08 -8.00 -19.03
C THR A 33 45.04 -6.96 -18.46
N GLN A 34 45.92 -6.40 -19.29
CA GLN A 34 46.83 -5.33 -18.89
C GLN A 34 46.06 -4.07 -18.50
N LEU A 35 45.13 -3.60 -19.33
CA LEU A 35 44.27 -2.46 -19.04
C LEU A 35 43.41 -2.68 -17.78
N THR A 36 42.94 -3.90 -17.56
CA THR A 36 42.19 -4.26 -16.36
C THR A 36 43.08 -4.21 -15.11
N SER A 37 44.35 -4.62 -15.21
CA SER A 37 45.31 -4.53 -14.11
C SER A 37 45.79 -3.10 -13.84
N GLU A 38 45.93 -2.29 -14.87
CA GLU A 38 46.44 -0.91 -14.77
C GLU A 38 45.35 0.09 -14.37
N ARG A 39 44.11 -0.11 -14.84
CA ARG A 39 43.03 0.89 -14.72
C ARG A 39 41.74 0.33 -14.11
N GLY A 40 41.70 -0.94 -13.72
CA GLY A 40 40.52 -1.56 -13.11
C GLY A 40 39.40 -1.85 -14.11
N HIS A 41 38.14 -1.61 -13.72
CA HIS A 41 36.99 -2.03 -14.53
C HIS A 41 36.75 -1.10 -15.73
N LEU A 42 36.79 -1.66 -16.95
CA LEU A 42 36.71 -0.90 -18.22
C LEU A 42 35.40 -0.10 -18.42
N ARG A 43 34.37 -0.30 -17.60
CA ARG A 43 33.08 0.43 -17.71
C ARG A 43 33.15 1.88 -17.25
N GLU A 44 34.07 2.20 -16.34
CA GLU A 44 34.20 3.54 -15.79
C GLU A 44 35.10 4.44 -16.64
N ILE A 45 35.83 3.84 -17.58
CA ILE A 45 36.72 4.54 -18.50
C ILE A 45 35.88 5.23 -19.57
N THR A 46 35.66 6.53 -19.41
CA THR A 46 35.03 7.39 -20.42
C THR A 46 36.09 8.16 -21.21
N GLU A 47 35.82 8.43 -22.48
CA GLU A 47 36.73 9.19 -23.36
C GLU A 47 37.10 10.56 -22.76
N LYS A 48 36.17 11.21 -22.06
CA LYS A 48 36.40 12.48 -21.37
C LYS A 48 37.41 12.36 -20.23
N SER A 49 37.29 11.31 -19.42
CA SER A 49 38.25 11.01 -18.34
C SER A 49 39.65 10.71 -18.89
N LEU A 50 39.73 9.99 -20.01
CA LEU A 50 41.01 9.73 -20.69
C LEU A 50 41.63 10.99 -21.27
N GLN A 51 40.82 11.87 -21.85
CA GLN A 51 41.31 13.10 -22.45
C GLN A 51 41.80 14.10 -21.40
N GLU A 52 41.11 14.19 -20.26
CA GLU A 52 41.58 14.94 -19.09
C GLU A 52 42.89 14.36 -18.52
N GLN A 53 43.08 13.04 -18.53
CA GLN A 53 44.34 12.39 -18.11
C GLN A 53 45.49 12.66 -19.09
N ILE A 54 45.22 12.64 -20.40
CA ILE A 54 46.21 12.95 -21.44
C ILE A 54 46.61 14.42 -21.36
N ASP A 55 45.63 15.32 -21.20
CA ASP A 55 45.87 16.76 -21.05
C ASP A 55 46.58 17.08 -19.73
N GLY A 56 46.40 16.25 -18.69
CA GLY A 56 47.11 16.29 -17.41
C GLY A 56 48.55 15.77 -17.45
N GLY A 57 48.95 15.08 -18.53
CA GLY A 57 50.33 14.60 -18.71
C GLY A 57 50.75 13.46 -17.76
N GLU A 58 49.81 12.69 -17.20
CA GLU A 58 50.11 11.49 -16.40
C GLU A 58 50.42 10.28 -17.32
N ASP A 59 51.58 10.30 -17.97
CA ASP A 59 52.04 9.22 -18.88
C ASP A 59 52.74 8.04 -18.17
N ALA A 60 52.70 7.99 -16.84
CA ALA A 60 53.09 6.82 -16.06
C ALA A 60 52.29 6.83 -14.75
N PRO A 61 51.86 5.66 -14.22
CA PRO A 61 51.36 5.58 -12.86
C PRO A 61 52.55 5.83 -11.93
N ASP A 62 52.78 7.09 -11.60
CA ASP A 62 53.69 7.47 -10.55
C ASP A 62 53.12 6.89 -9.26
N GLY A 63 53.92 6.03 -8.63
CA GLY A 63 53.77 5.48 -7.29
C GLY A 63 52.36 5.10 -6.84
N ILE A 64 52.18 3.81 -6.57
CA ILE A 64 51.37 3.35 -5.43
C ILE A 64 51.36 4.44 -4.37
N LYS A 65 50.22 5.12 -4.20
CA LYS A 65 49.96 5.96 -3.03
C LYS A 65 49.97 5.03 -1.83
N GLU A 66 51.16 4.76 -1.31
CA GLU A 66 51.32 4.39 0.08
C GLU A 66 50.74 5.53 0.92
N GLY A 67 49.67 5.22 1.65
CA GLY A 67 49.27 6.02 2.80
C GLY A 67 48.26 7.14 2.55
N VAL A 68 47.21 6.89 1.78
CA VAL A 68 45.89 7.37 2.21
C VAL A 68 45.16 6.14 2.69
N GLU A 69 45.05 6.00 4.02
CA GLU A 69 44.07 5.12 4.64
C GLU A 69 42.68 5.62 4.25
N GLU A 70 42.27 5.35 3.00
CA GLU A 70 40.87 5.12 2.71
C GLU A 70 40.49 3.94 3.59
N GLY A 71 39.72 4.25 4.64
CA GLY A 71 39.27 3.27 5.62
C GLY A 71 38.76 2.07 4.86
N LYS A 72 39.43 0.93 5.03
CA LYS A 72 39.17 -0.33 4.32
C LYS A 72 37.66 -0.50 4.17
N GLU A 73 37.15 -0.15 2.99
CA GLU A 73 35.80 -0.54 2.63
C GLU A 73 35.79 -2.06 2.77
N ALA A 74 34.79 -2.56 3.50
CA ALA A 74 34.69 -3.98 3.77
C ALA A 74 34.87 -4.76 2.47
N PRO A 75 35.70 -5.82 2.47
CA PRO A 75 35.89 -6.62 1.28
C PRO A 75 34.53 -7.06 0.78
N SER A 76 34.25 -6.80 -0.50
CA SER A 76 32.97 -7.15 -1.08
C SER A 76 32.74 -8.66 -0.90
N THR A 77 31.47 -9.09 -0.83
CA THR A 77 31.15 -10.51 -0.62
C THR A 77 31.83 -11.41 -1.66
N ASN A 78 32.12 -10.89 -2.85
CA ASN A 78 32.84 -11.58 -3.91
C ASN A 78 34.34 -11.72 -3.60
N GLU A 79 35.01 -10.67 -3.14
CA GLU A 79 36.43 -10.72 -2.74
C GLU A 79 36.65 -11.73 -1.61
N ARG A 80 35.73 -11.78 -0.63
CA ARG A 80 35.81 -12.77 0.45
C ARG A 80 35.64 -14.20 -0.07
N LEU A 81 34.80 -14.43 -1.07
CA LEU A 81 34.64 -15.74 -1.69
C LEU A 81 35.89 -16.15 -2.49
N GLU A 82 36.53 -15.20 -3.18
CA GLU A 82 37.77 -15.42 -3.90
C GLU A 82 38.94 -15.75 -2.96
N GLU A 83 39.03 -15.06 -1.81
CA GLU A 83 40.00 -15.36 -0.78
C GLU A 83 39.79 -16.77 -0.21
N ILE A 84 38.55 -17.14 0.12
CA ILE A 84 38.23 -18.50 0.59
C ILE A 84 38.59 -19.55 -0.46
N TYR A 85 38.34 -19.27 -1.74
CA TYR A 85 38.70 -20.17 -2.82
C TYR A 85 40.22 -20.32 -2.96
N ARG A 86 40.97 -19.21 -2.85
CA ARG A 86 42.43 -19.22 -2.88
C ARG A 86 43.01 -20.05 -1.74
N VAL A 87 42.58 -19.78 -0.50
CA VAL A 87 43.00 -20.53 0.69
C VAL A 87 42.66 -22.01 0.55
N ARG A 88 41.49 -22.34 -0.03
CA ARG A 88 41.12 -23.73 -0.32
C ARG A 88 42.07 -24.38 -1.31
N MET A 89 42.48 -23.69 -2.37
CA MET A 89 43.42 -24.24 -3.36
C MET A 89 44.82 -24.43 -2.78
N GLU A 90 45.30 -23.49 -1.97
CA GLU A 90 46.56 -23.62 -1.24
C GLU A 90 46.53 -24.84 -0.30
N MET A 91 45.43 -25.01 0.46
CA MET A 91 45.23 -26.17 1.33
C MET A 91 45.25 -27.49 0.54
N ILE A 92 44.59 -27.55 -0.62
CA ILE A 92 44.60 -28.74 -1.48
C ILE A 92 46.03 -29.03 -1.97
N GLY A 93 46.79 -28.02 -2.41
CA GLY A 93 48.17 -28.20 -2.82
C GLY A 93 49.06 -28.77 -1.71
N HIS A 94 48.94 -28.25 -0.48
CA HIS A 94 49.67 -28.80 0.67
C HIS A 94 49.26 -30.24 1.00
N LEU A 95 47.96 -30.56 0.91
CA LEU A 95 47.45 -31.92 1.14
C LEU A 95 47.91 -32.90 0.06
N GLU A 96 47.98 -32.48 -1.20
CA GLU A 96 48.49 -33.30 -2.31
C GLU A 96 49.97 -33.62 -2.13
N TRP A 97 50.78 -32.64 -1.74
CA TRP A 97 52.19 -32.88 -1.45
C TRP A 97 52.39 -33.84 -0.27
N ALA A 98 51.64 -33.66 0.81
CA ALA A 98 51.69 -34.57 1.95
C ALA A 98 51.23 -35.99 1.56
N ARG A 99 50.18 -36.10 0.74
CA ARG A 99 49.69 -37.38 0.18
C ARG A 99 50.75 -38.05 -0.70
N PHE A 100 51.44 -37.28 -1.53
CA PHE A 100 52.53 -37.78 -2.35
C PHE A 100 53.68 -38.34 -1.48
N ALA A 101 54.14 -37.58 -0.48
CA ALA A 101 55.22 -38.01 0.42
C ALA A 101 54.86 -39.28 1.21
N THR A 102 53.64 -39.36 1.73
CA THR A 102 53.14 -40.54 2.46
C THR A 102 52.97 -41.76 1.57
N ASN A 103 52.49 -41.59 0.33
CA ASN A 103 52.44 -42.68 -0.65
C ASN A 103 53.83 -43.20 -0.99
N ASN A 104 54.81 -42.32 -1.19
CA ASN A 104 56.19 -42.73 -1.45
C ASN A 104 56.79 -43.52 -0.27
N LEU A 105 56.54 -43.07 0.97
CA LEU A 105 56.96 -43.79 2.17
C LEU A 105 56.29 -45.17 2.26
N LEU A 106 54.99 -45.24 1.99
CA LEU A 106 54.24 -46.50 1.94
C LEU A 106 54.84 -47.45 0.90
N ASP A 107 55.20 -46.95 -0.28
CA ASP A 107 55.82 -47.75 -1.35
C ASP A 107 57.20 -48.27 -0.95
N ILE A 108 58.03 -47.45 -0.31
CA ILE A 108 59.35 -47.88 0.19
C ILE A 108 59.20 -48.94 1.29
N CYS A 109 58.33 -48.71 2.28
CA CYS A 109 58.08 -49.65 3.37
C CYS A 109 57.49 -50.97 2.85
N SER A 110 56.57 -50.91 1.88
CA SER A 110 55.99 -52.11 1.27
C SER A 110 56.98 -52.86 0.39
N LEU A 111 57.91 -52.18 -0.30
CA LEU A 111 59.04 -52.84 -0.99
C LEU A 111 59.92 -53.61 0.00
N ILE A 112 60.28 -53.01 1.14
CA ILE A 112 61.06 -53.66 2.20
C ILE A 112 60.32 -54.88 2.77
N LEU A 113 59.02 -54.75 3.07
CA LEU A 113 58.23 -55.85 3.64
C LEU A 113 57.95 -56.97 2.64
N SER A 114 57.98 -56.68 1.34
CA SER A 114 57.74 -57.66 0.27
C SER A 114 58.89 -58.67 0.06
N VAL A 115 59.99 -58.52 0.81
CA VAL A 115 61.05 -59.53 0.96
C VAL A 115 60.49 -60.82 1.59
N ASP A 116 59.55 -60.70 2.54
CA ASP A 116 58.90 -61.85 3.15
C ASP A 116 57.81 -62.41 2.20
N PRO A 117 57.86 -63.69 1.80
CA PRO A 117 56.88 -64.27 0.88
C PRO A 117 55.45 -64.26 1.45
N ASN A 118 55.31 -64.34 2.78
CA ASN A 118 54.01 -64.33 3.47
C ASN A 118 53.36 -62.94 3.54
N LYS A 119 54.14 -61.87 3.35
CA LYS A 119 53.67 -60.47 3.41
C LYS A 119 53.65 -59.80 2.04
N ARG A 120 54.04 -60.53 0.99
CA ARG A 120 54.04 -60.05 -0.39
C ARG A 120 52.61 -59.86 -0.87
N SER A 121 52.14 -58.62 -0.87
CA SER A 121 50.84 -58.24 -1.43
C SER A 121 50.98 -57.00 -2.29
N ALA A 122 50.58 -57.10 -3.56
CA ALA A 122 50.48 -55.97 -4.48
C ALA A 122 49.51 -54.89 -3.97
N GLN A 123 48.60 -55.25 -3.05
CA GLN A 123 47.64 -54.32 -2.45
C GLN A 123 48.24 -53.38 -1.40
N LEU A 124 49.50 -53.57 -0.99
CA LEU A 124 50.18 -52.70 -0.03
C LEU A 124 50.81 -51.45 -0.67
N PHE A 125 50.98 -51.45 -1.99
CA PHE A 125 51.59 -50.36 -2.75
C PHE A 125 50.55 -49.31 -3.14
N SER A 126 50.98 -48.07 -3.38
CA SER A 126 50.17 -47.00 -3.95
C SER A 126 49.69 -47.37 -5.37
N ALA A 127 48.54 -46.84 -5.78
CA ALA A 127 47.98 -47.16 -7.11
C ALA A 127 48.92 -46.74 -8.25
N GLY A 128 49.60 -45.60 -8.09
CA GLY A 128 50.59 -45.11 -9.06
C GLY A 128 51.78 -46.05 -9.18
N PHE A 129 52.33 -46.52 -8.05
CA PHE A 129 53.48 -47.43 -8.06
C PHE A 129 53.14 -48.84 -8.54
N ARG A 130 51.90 -49.31 -8.34
CA ARG A 130 51.46 -50.59 -8.95
C ARG A 130 51.52 -50.54 -10.48
N GLN A 131 50.91 -49.52 -11.07
CA GLN A 131 50.81 -49.38 -12.53
C GLN A 131 52.14 -49.02 -13.19
N SER A 132 52.93 -48.14 -12.57
CA SER A 132 54.18 -47.65 -13.16
C SER A 132 55.43 -48.39 -12.68
N GLY A 133 55.38 -49.07 -11.54
CA GLY A 133 56.54 -49.77 -10.97
C GLY A 133 56.44 -51.27 -11.12
N LEU A 134 55.45 -51.89 -10.48
CA LEU A 134 55.30 -53.35 -10.44
C LEU A 134 54.95 -53.92 -11.83
N ASP A 135 53.99 -53.32 -12.54
CA ASP A 135 53.58 -53.77 -13.87
C ASP A 135 54.68 -53.56 -14.93
N GLN A 136 55.65 -52.66 -14.67
CA GLN A 136 56.84 -52.42 -15.51
C GLN A 136 58.01 -53.34 -15.17
N GLY A 137 57.87 -54.26 -14.21
CA GLY A 137 58.83 -55.33 -13.94
C GLY A 137 59.74 -55.11 -12.73
N LEU A 138 59.44 -54.17 -11.82
CA LEU A 138 60.16 -54.08 -10.55
C LEU A 138 59.86 -55.30 -9.66
N PRO A 139 60.87 -56.10 -9.27
CA PRO A 139 60.65 -57.27 -8.44
C PRO A 139 60.33 -56.87 -7.00
N PHE A 140 59.44 -57.64 -6.38
CA PHE A 140 59.22 -57.56 -4.93
C PHE A 140 60.52 -57.84 -4.17
N GLY A 141 60.76 -57.09 -3.10
CA GLY A 141 61.96 -57.20 -2.28
C GLY A 141 63.18 -56.50 -2.86
N SER A 142 62.99 -55.53 -3.76
CA SER A 142 64.09 -54.74 -4.35
C SER A 142 64.91 -53.95 -3.31
N PHE A 143 64.34 -53.64 -2.15
CA PHE A 143 65.05 -53.04 -1.02
C PHE A 143 65.17 -54.04 0.12
N GLY A 144 66.39 -54.21 0.63
CA GLY A 144 66.69 -54.95 1.85
C GLY A 144 67.09 -53.99 2.97
N VAL A 145 66.69 -54.30 4.20
CA VAL A 145 67.21 -53.59 5.38
C VAL A 145 68.52 -54.26 5.77
N SER A 146 69.62 -53.56 5.51
CA SER A 146 70.92 -53.98 6.01
C SER A 146 71.04 -53.60 7.48
N ARG A 147 71.36 -54.56 8.34
CA ARG A 147 71.77 -54.29 9.73
C ARG A 147 73.25 -53.91 9.70
N GLU A 148 73.54 -52.72 9.19
CA GLU A 148 74.86 -52.14 9.34
C GLU A 148 75.02 -51.70 10.80
N ASN A 149 75.77 -52.48 11.58
CA ASN A 149 76.31 -51.95 12.83
C ASN A 149 77.33 -50.88 12.43
N HIS A 150 77.02 -49.59 12.59
CA HIS A 150 77.98 -48.49 12.44
C HIS A 150 79.22 -48.64 13.36
N GLU A 151 79.24 -49.64 14.23
CA GLU A 151 80.34 -50.02 15.12
C GLU A 151 81.59 -50.54 14.38
N GLN A 152 81.47 -51.07 13.15
CA GLN A 152 82.59 -51.69 12.42
C GLN A 152 83.19 -50.81 11.32
N HIS A 153 82.55 -49.70 10.98
CA HIS A 153 83.19 -48.62 10.23
C HIS A 153 83.93 -47.73 11.24
N VAL A 154 85.24 -47.92 11.41
CA VAL A 154 86.08 -46.92 12.10
C VAL A 154 86.07 -45.68 11.21
N ARG A 155 85.15 -44.76 11.51
CA ARG A 155 85.05 -43.47 10.83
C ARG A 155 86.33 -42.70 11.12
N ARG A 156 86.77 -41.88 10.18
CA ARG A 156 87.93 -41.02 10.46
C ARG A 156 87.58 -40.09 11.62
N PRO A 157 88.49 -39.76 12.54
CA PRO A 157 88.20 -38.86 13.67
C PRO A 157 87.65 -37.50 13.22
N GLU A 158 88.01 -37.04 12.02
CA GLU A 158 87.45 -35.84 11.38
C GLU A 158 85.97 -36.00 10.97
N GLU A 159 85.55 -37.20 10.54
CA GLU A 159 84.17 -37.51 10.16
C GLU A 159 83.28 -37.68 11.39
N GLU A 160 83.81 -38.23 12.49
CA GLU A 160 83.10 -38.34 13.77
C GLU A 160 82.85 -36.98 14.40
N ALA A 161 83.87 -36.12 14.45
CA ALA A 161 83.72 -34.74 14.91
C ALA A 161 82.69 -33.97 14.05
N ARG A 162 82.73 -34.16 12.72
CA ARG A 162 81.76 -33.55 11.80
C ARG A 162 80.34 -34.06 12.03
N MET A 163 80.15 -35.35 12.32
CA MET A 163 78.83 -35.91 12.61
C MET A 163 78.28 -35.44 13.96
N GLN A 164 79.11 -35.39 15.00
CA GLN A 164 78.72 -34.85 16.30
C GLN A 164 78.34 -33.37 16.20
N ASP A 165 79.11 -32.58 15.46
CA ASP A 165 78.77 -31.18 15.17
C ASP A 165 77.43 -31.05 14.41
N LEU A 166 77.16 -31.95 13.47
CA LEU A 166 75.89 -31.99 12.75
C LEU A 166 74.72 -32.38 13.66
N GLU A 167 74.88 -33.36 14.53
CA GLU A 167 73.88 -33.80 15.50
C GLU A 167 73.56 -32.69 16.51
N LEU A 168 74.58 -32.05 17.08
CA LEU A 168 74.41 -30.90 17.98
C LEU A 168 73.69 -29.74 17.28
N ARG A 169 74.03 -29.46 16.02
CA ARG A 169 73.32 -28.45 15.22
C ARG A 169 71.88 -28.86 14.94
N GLN A 170 71.62 -30.12 14.61
CA GLN A 170 70.26 -30.62 14.37
C GLN A 170 69.41 -30.54 15.63
N GLU A 171 69.94 -30.92 16.80
CA GLU A 171 69.24 -30.77 18.07
C GLU A 171 68.94 -29.31 18.40
N LEU A 172 69.91 -28.42 18.18
CA LEU A 172 69.72 -26.99 18.41
C LEU A 172 68.66 -26.42 17.47
N VAL A 173 68.69 -26.79 16.19
CA VAL A 173 67.69 -26.40 15.19
C VAL A 173 66.32 -26.94 15.57
N ALA A 174 66.22 -28.20 16.00
CA ALA A 174 64.94 -28.80 16.41
C ALA A 174 64.37 -28.14 17.68
N LYS A 175 65.22 -27.76 18.63
CA LYS A 175 64.81 -26.99 19.81
C LYS A 175 64.37 -25.58 19.42
N GLY A 176 65.13 -24.90 18.55
CA GLY A 176 64.81 -23.58 18.03
C GLY A 176 63.49 -23.55 17.26
N SER A 177 63.29 -24.48 16.32
CA SER A 177 62.07 -24.57 15.51
C SER A 177 60.83 -24.88 16.37
N ARG A 178 60.99 -25.66 17.44
CA ARG A 178 59.90 -25.91 18.40
C ARG A 178 59.57 -24.65 19.19
N MET A 179 60.58 -23.88 19.60
CA MET A 179 60.36 -22.63 20.35
C MET A 179 59.69 -21.58 19.46
N GLU A 180 60.15 -21.41 18.23
CA GLU A 180 59.54 -20.52 17.23
C GLU A 180 58.09 -20.90 16.93
N ALA A 181 57.80 -22.20 16.75
CA ALA A 181 56.43 -22.67 16.54
C ALA A 181 55.51 -22.44 17.75
N LEU A 182 56.05 -22.48 18.97
CA LEU A 182 55.29 -22.14 20.17
C LEU A 182 55.02 -20.64 20.26
N GLU A 183 56.00 -19.81 19.93
CA GLU A 183 55.86 -18.35 19.89
C GLU A 183 54.81 -17.94 18.85
N SER A 184 54.88 -18.47 17.62
CA SER A 184 53.89 -18.20 16.58
C SER A 184 52.48 -18.64 17.00
N ALA A 185 52.35 -19.80 17.67
CA ALA A 185 51.08 -20.28 18.16
C ALA A 185 50.50 -19.38 19.26
N VAL A 186 51.34 -18.83 20.15
CA VAL A 186 50.90 -17.87 21.16
C VAL A 186 50.40 -16.59 20.51
N ASP A 187 51.12 -16.06 19.53
CA ASP A 187 50.72 -14.86 18.79
C ASP A 187 49.40 -15.06 18.03
N ASP A 188 49.22 -16.21 17.39
CA ASP A 188 47.97 -16.57 16.70
C ASP A 188 46.79 -16.68 17.67
N ILE A 189 46.99 -17.29 18.84
CA ILE A 189 45.97 -17.39 19.88
C ILE A 189 45.60 -16.00 20.41
N LEU A 190 46.58 -15.12 20.65
CA LEU A 190 46.33 -13.76 21.10
C LEU A 190 45.59 -12.93 20.05
N LYS A 191 45.95 -13.09 18.77
CA LYS A 191 45.25 -12.46 17.64
C LYS A 191 43.80 -12.96 17.54
N ALA A 192 43.58 -14.27 17.66
CA ALA A 192 42.26 -14.86 17.68
C ALA A 192 41.43 -14.35 18.88
N ALA A 193 42.01 -14.26 20.07
CA ALA A 193 41.36 -13.75 21.27
C ALA A 193 40.93 -12.28 21.11
N LYS A 194 41.80 -11.42 20.56
CA LYS A 194 41.47 -10.01 20.27
C LYS A 194 40.32 -9.88 19.25
N ASN A 195 40.31 -10.72 18.22
CA ASN A 195 39.23 -10.73 17.24
C ASN A 195 37.91 -11.20 17.86
N PHE A 196 37.96 -12.25 18.69
CA PHE A 196 36.80 -12.74 19.42
C PHE A 196 36.24 -11.70 20.39
N GLU A 197 37.09 -10.95 21.10
CA GLU A 197 36.64 -9.86 21.95
C GLU A 197 35.93 -8.75 21.17
N LYS A 198 36.44 -8.39 19.98
CA LYS A 198 35.77 -7.42 19.09
C LYS A 198 34.42 -7.93 18.62
N GLU A 199 34.32 -9.19 18.21
CA GLU A 199 33.05 -9.81 17.81
C GLU A 199 32.06 -9.88 18.97
N ALA A 200 32.51 -10.25 20.18
CA ALA A 200 31.68 -10.27 21.37
C ALA A 200 31.11 -8.88 21.70
N ARG A 201 31.92 -7.81 21.58
CA ARG A 201 31.45 -6.43 21.79
C ARG A 201 30.42 -5.98 20.74
N ARG A 202 30.57 -6.41 19.49
CA ARG A 202 29.60 -6.15 18.42
C ARG A 202 28.29 -6.88 18.70
N GLU A 203 28.38 -8.14 19.11
CA GLU A 203 27.23 -8.96 19.43
C GLU A 203 26.48 -8.44 20.67
N THR A 204 27.19 -7.97 21.72
CA THR A 204 26.52 -7.36 22.89
C THR A 204 25.71 -6.13 22.51
N LYS A 205 26.25 -5.24 21.67
CA LYS A 205 25.52 -4.07 21.16
C LYS A 205 24.29 -4.47 20.35
N TYR A 206 24.44 -5.45 19.46
CA TYR A 206 23.34 -5.97 18.64
C TYR A 206 22.20 -6.52 19.51
N TRP A 207 22.54 -7.30 20.55
CA TRP A 207 21.54 -7.82 21.49
C TRP A 207 20.91 -6.73 22.36
N GLU A 208 21.67 -5.73 22.79
CA GLU A 208 21.13 -4.55 23.51
C GLU A 208 20.09 -3.81 22.67
N GLU A 209 20.37 -3.61 21.38
CA GLU A 209 19.42 -2.98 20.47
C GLU A 209 18.19 -3.85 20.21
N ILE A 210 18.34 -5.17 20.03
CA ILE A 210 17.19 -6.09 19.93
C ILE A 210 16.32 -6.02 21.19
N VAL A 211 16.94 -6.03 22.38
CA VAL A 211 16.23 -5.91 23.64
C VAL A 211 15.50 -4.58 23.72
N SER A 212 16.11 -3.48 23.23
CA SER A 212 15.46 -2.18 23.16
C SER A 212 14.20 -2.20 22.29
N ILE A 213 14.24 -2.90 21.14
CA ILE A 213 13.10 -3.07 20.23
C ILE A 213 12.02 -3.95 20.88
N SER A 214 12.42 -5.04 21.54
CA SER A 214 11.52 -5.95 22.25
C SER A 214 10.80 -5.26 23.42
N ASN A 215 11.52 -4.46 24.21
CA ASN A 215 10.97 -3.72 25.35
C ASN A 215 9.92 -2.69 24.91
N LYS A 216 10.03 -2.18 23.68
CA LYS A 216 9.04 -1.28 23.05
C LYS A 216 7.81 -2.02 22.52
N GLY A 217 7.77 -3.34 22.61
CA GLY A 217 6.60 -4.16 22.25
C GLY A 217 6.53 -4.57 20.78
N TRP A 218 7.61 -4.42 20.00
CA TRP A 218 7.65 -4.90 18.62
C TRP A 218 7.82 -6.43 18.57
N PRO A 219 7.01 -7.15 17.78
CA PRO A 219 7.13 -8.59 17.68
C PRO A 219 8.35 -8.98 16.85
N ILE A 220 9.28 -9.69 17.49
CA ILE A 220 10.49 -10.20 16.87
C ILE A 220 10.29 -11.67 16.53
N GLN A 221 10.65 -12.05 15.31
CA GLN A 221 10.58 -13.42 14.82
C GLN A 221 11.97 -13.90 14.39
N ARG A 222 12.32 -15.12 14.81
CA ARG A 222 13.54 -15.81 14.37
C ARG A 222 13.42 -16.24 12.92
N LEU A 223 14.43 -15.93 12.11
CA LEU A 223 14.50 -16.38 10.72
C LEU A 223 14.96 -17.85 10.68
N ARG A 224 14.21 -18.72 9.98
CA ARG A 224 14.54 -20.15 9.88
C ARG A 224 15.55 -20.49 8.77
N GLN A 225 15.80 -19.57 7.84
CA GLN A 225 16.80 -19.76 6.79
C GLN A 225 18.21 -19.57 7.34
N ASN A 226 19.20 -20.26 6.76
CA ASN A 226 20.62 -20.35 7.18
C ASN A 226 21.39 -19.01 7.11
N ALA A 227 20.83 -17.91 7.60
CA ALA A 227 21.51 -16.63 7.73
C ALA A 227 22.15 -16.55 9.13
N ARG A 228 23.37 -17.09 9.27
CA ARG A 228 24.16 -16.95 10.52
C ARG A 228 24.33 -15.48 10.95
N HIS A 229 24.25 -14.55 10.01
CA HIS A 229 24.42 -13.11 10.23
C HIS A 229 23.10 -12.34 10.41
N VAL A 230 21.94 -13.01 10.35
CA VAL A 230 20.61 -12.39 10.47
C VAL A 230 19.66 -13.32 11.24
N PRO A 231 19.86 -13.51 12.55
CA PRO A 231 19.06 -14.47 13.33
C PRO A 231 17.62 -13.99 13.57
N PHE A 232 17.37 -12.69 13.61
CA PHE A 232 16.07 -12.10 13.94
C PHE A 232 15.59 -11.08 12.90
N GLY A 233 14.28 -10.95 12.82
CA GLY A 233 13.63 -9.84 12.11
C GLY A 233 12.44 -9.31 12.88
N VAL A 234 12.12 -8.05 12.65
CA VAL A 234 10.95 -7.38 13.23
C VAL A 234 9.78 -7.53 12.28
N ARG A 235 8.64 -7.94 12.82
CA ARG A 235 7.38 -7.93 12.09
C ARG A 235 6.64 -6.64 12.39
N TYR A 236 6.59 -5.75 11.42
CA TYR A 236 5.92 -4.45 11.55
C TYR A 236 4.56 -4.41 10.85
N GLY A 237 4.30 -5.34 9.93
CA GLY A 237 3.01 -5.46 9.25
C GLY A 237 1.95 -6.20 10.09
N LEU A 238 0.70 -5.76 9.92
CA LEU A 238 -0.45 -6.30 10.63
C LEU A 238 -0.76 -7.75 10.19
N PRO A 239 -1.04 -8.69 11.12
CA PRO A 239 -1.36 -10.07 10.77
C PRO A 239 -2.67 -10.23 9.99
N GLU A 240 -3.57 -9.26 10.10
CA GLU A 240 -4.88 -9.15 9.46
C GLU A 240 -4.83 -8.44 8.09
N ALA A 241 -3.66 -7.93 7.72
CA ALA A 241 -3.41 -7.37 6.39
C ALA A 241 -3.63 -8.41 5.29
N SER A 242 -3.85 -7.94 4.07
CA SER A 242 -3.95 -8.82 2.89
C SER A 242 -2.68 -9.68 2.70
N ASP A 243 -2.81 -10.85 2.09
CA ASP A 243 -1.72 -11.84 1.99
C ASP A 243 -0.46 -11.25 1.32
N HIS A 244 -0.64 -10.31 0.39
CA HIS A 244 0.46 -9.59 -0.28
C HIS A 244 1.24 -8.67 0.67
N PHE A 245 0.55 -7.95 1.54
CA PHE A 245 1.16 -7.03 2.50
C PHE A 245 1.71 -7.74 3.74
N LYS A 246 1.07 -8.85 4.13
CA LYS A 246 1.54 -9.71 5.22
C LYS A 246 2.94 -10.28 4.97
N ALA A 247 3.26 -10.61 3.71
CA ALA A 247 4.59 -11.08 3.32
C ALA A 247 5.64 -9.96 3.34
N ARG A 248 5.24 -8.70 3.06
CA ARG A 248 6.12 -7.53 3.06
C ARG A 248 6.38 -6.95 4.44
N GLY A 249 5.47 -7.19 5.39
CA GLY A 249 5.52 -6.67 6.76
C GLY A 249 6.56 -7.28 7.70
N PHE A 250 7.64 -7.84 7.16
CA PHE A 250 8.74 -8.44 7.90
C PHE A 250 10.07 -7.88 7.41
N ALA A 251 10.90 -7.39 8.33
CA ALA A 251 12.22 -6.87 8.03
C ALA A 251 13.30 -7.59 8.86
N PRO A 252 14.32 -8.16 8.21
CA PRO A 252 15.48 -8.71 8.92
C PRO A 252 16.27 -7.61 9.64
N LEU A 253 16.71 -7.86 10.86
CA LEU A 253 17.63 -6.99 11.59
C LEU A 253 19.06 -7.46 11.28
N ARG A 254 19.78 -6.71 10.44
CA ARG A 254 21.17 -7.05 10.08
C ARG A 254 22.12 -6.34 11.01
N MET A 255 23.18 -7.02 11.42
CA MET A 255 24.24 -6.42 12.23
C MET A 255 25.21 -5.65 11.32
N ASP A 256 25.54 -4.44 11.74
CA ASP A 256 26.55 -3.56 11.15
C ASP A 256 27.96 -3.90 11.64
N GLU A 257 28.97 -3.29 11.05
CA GLU A 257 30.37 -3.43 11.47
C GLU A 257 30.62 -2.94 12.89
N ASP A 258 29.84 -1.98 13.37
CA ASP A 258 29.92 -1.44 14.74
C ASP A 258 29.13 -2.25 15.76
N GLY A 259 28.34 -3.24 15.31
CA GLY A 259 27.40 -4.00 16.12
C GLY A 259 26.01 -3.37 16.25
N SER A 260 25.78 -2.20 15.66
CA SER A 260 24.45 -1.60 15.51
C SER A 260 23.59 -2.37 14.51
N ILE A 261 22.29 -2.17 14.54
CA ILE A 261 21.36 -2.76 13.59
C ILE A 261 21.23 -1.85 12.37
N ILE A 262 21.56 -2.38 11.19
CA ILE A 262 21.26 -1.73 9.91
C ILE A 262 19.81 -2.03 9.55
N LEU A 263 19.09 -0.98 9.18
CA LEU A 263 17.74 -1.08 8.62
C LEU A 263 17.82 -1.70 7.21
N ASP A 264 17.13 -2.82 7.00
CA ASP A 264 17.04 -3.46 5.68
C ASP A 264 16.48 -2.48 4.63
N PRO A 265 16.80 -2.62 3.32
CA PRO A 265 16.30 -1.70 2.31
C PRO A 265 14.77 -1.57 2.28
N ALA A 266 14.05 -2.63 2.68
CA ALA A 266 12.60 -2.64 2.84
C ALA A 266 12.09 -1.65 3.93
N LEU A 267 12.89 -1.35 4.95
CA LEU A 267 12.63 -0.32 5.97
C LEU A 267 13.12 1.06 5.53
N THR A 268 14.09 1.13 4.61
CA THR A 268 14.60 2.39 4.02
C THR A 268 13.80 2.88 2.81
N LEU A 269 12.80 2.12 2.36
CA LEU A 269 11.87 2.55 1.32
C LEU A 269 11.27 3.90 1.72
N LYS A 270 11.21 4.85 0.78
CA LYS A 270 10.56 6.14 1.01
C LYS A 270 9.14 5.89 1.51
N PRO A 271 8.81 6.30 2.75
CA PRO A 271 7.51 6.01 3.32
C PRO A 271 6.44 6.63 2.44
N LYS A 272 5.38 5.89 2.13
CA LYS A 272 4.24 6.38 1.34
C LYS A 272 3.09 6.78 2.24
N THR A 273 2.29 7.70 1.76
CA THR A 273 1.09 8.20 2.44
C THR A 273 -0.05 8.31 1.45
N LEU A 274 -1.27 8.01 1.91
CA LEU A 274 -2.47 8.28 1.15
C LEU A 274 -2.76 9.78 1.19
N ARG A 275 -3.01 10.36 0.02
CA ARG A 275 -3.45 11.73 -0.14
C ARG A 275 -4.82 11.76 -0.80
N VAL A 276 -5.69 12.58 -0.24
CA VAL A 276 -7.03 12.90 -0.74
C VAL A 276 -7.01 14.35 -1.19
N ARG A 277 -7.46 14.60 -2.42
CA ARG A 277 -7.58 15.94 -3.01
C ARG A 277 -9.04 16.18 -3.36
N VAL A 278 -9.54 17.35 -2.99
CA VAL A 278 -10.86 17.82 -3.39
C VAL A 278 -10.65 18.86 -4.49
N SER A 279 -11.24 18.61 -5.66
CA SER A 279 -11.21 19.52 -6.79
C SER A 279 -12.58 20.13 -7.03
N GLU A 280 -12.64 21.44 -7.22
CA GLU A 280 -13.84 22.16 -7.63
C GLU A 280 -13.58 22.82 -8.98
N ASN A 281 -14.43 22.53 -9.97
CA ASN A 281 -14.31 23.09 -11.32
C ASN A 281 -12.89 22.93 -11.94
N GLY A 282 -12.21 21.82 -11.63
CA GLY A 282 -10.86 21.51 -12.11
C GLY A 282 -9.71 22.16 -11.32
N LYS A 283 -9.98 22.96 -10.29
CA LYS A 283 -8.96 23.51 -9.38
C LYS A 283 -8.93 22.74 -8.06
N THR A 284 -7.75 22.44 -7.52
CA THR A 284 -7.62 21.79 -6.21
C THR A 284 -7.96 22.76 -5.09
N ALA A 285 -9.11 22.55 -4.46
CA ALA A 285 -9.68 23.38 -3.40
C ALA A 285 -9.42 22.85 -1.99
N GLY A 286 -8.78 21.68 -1.87
CA GLY A 286 -8.23 21.23 -0.60
C GLY A 286 -7.48 19.90 -0.73
N THR A 287 -6.50 19.67 0.15
CA THR A 287 -5.74 18.41 0.20
C THR A 287 -5.52 17.92 1.63
N SER A 288 -5.55 16.59 1.82
CA SER A 288 -5.23 15.98 3.10
C SER A 288 -3.72 15.97 3.32
N TYR A 289 -3.30 16.28 4.54
CA TYR A 289 -1.88 16.29 4.91
C TYR A 289 -1.65 15.42 6.15
N LEU A 290 -0.69 14.50 6.05
CA LEU A 290 -0.19 13.76 7.21
C LEU A 290 1.17 14.35 7.62
N PRO A 291 1.28 15.00 8.79
CA PRO A 291 2.50 15.69 9.18
C PRO A 291 3.68 14.73 9.27
N VAL A 292 4.81 15.10 8.69
CA VAL A 292 6.10 14.41 8.89
C VAL A 292 6.53 14.65 10.34
N GLN A 293 6.47 13.63 11.19
CA GLN A 293 6.94 13.75 12.56
C GLN A 293 8.47 13.74 12.60
N GLY A 294 9.07 14.94 12.66
CA GLY A 294 10.46 15.18 13.04
C GLY A 294 11.50 14.97 11.93
N GLU A 295 12.57 15.77 11.96
CA GLU A 295 13.70 15.65 11.04
C GLU A 295 14.31 14.24 11.12
N ALA A 296 14.47 13.62 9.95
CA ALA A 296 15.05 12.28 9.74
C ALA A 296 16.54 12.16 10.12
N LYS A 297 17.10 13.13 10.85
CA LYS A 297 18.55 13.24 11.11
C LYS A 297 19.03 12.41 12.31
N GLU A 298 18.11 11.89 13.13
CA GLU A 298 18.39 10.89 14.18
C GLU A 298 17.28 9.82 14.17
N LEU A 299 17.25 8.98 13.13
CA LEU A 299 16.34 7.84 13.06
C LEU A 299 16.78 6.77 14.06
N ALA A 300 16.34 6.89 15.31
CA ALA A 300 16.23 5.74 16.18
C ALA A 300 15.46 4.65 15.40
N ILE A 301 16.00 3.42 15.34
CA ILE A 301 15.47 2.25 14.59
C ILE A 301 13.95 2.08 14.75
N GLU A 302 13.41 2.46 15.90
CA GLU A 302 11.98 2.51 16.17
C GLU A 302 11.19 3.41 15.21
N LYS A 303 11.63 4.66 14.99
CA LYS A 303 10.92 5.60 14.11
C LYS A 303 10.84 5.06 12.69
N SER A 304 11.92 4.44 12.20
CA SER A 304 11.90 3.76 10.90
C SER A 304 10.93 2.58 10.86
N ILE A 305 10.84 1.79 11.94
CA ILE A 305 9.86 0.69 12.03
C ILE A 305 8.42 1.24 12.02
N GLN A 306 8.16 2.33 12.74
CA GLN A 306 6.85 3.02 12.75
C GLN A 306 6.51 3.56 11.35
N LEU A 307 7.44 4.27 10.71
CA LEU A 307 7.26 4.80 9.36
C LEU A 307 7.00 3.69 8.33
N ALA A 308 7.71 2.57 8.42
CA ALA A 308 7.49 1.43 7.55
C ALA A 308 6.12 0.78 7.78
N ARG A 309 5.66 0.70 9.04
CA ARG A 309 4.32 0.22 9.39
C ARG A 309 3.23 1.13 8.83
N ASP A 310 3.35 2.44 9.04
CA ASP A 310 2.38 3.42 8.54
C ASP A 310 2.34 3.41 7.01
N SER A 311 3.51 3.36 6.36
CA SER A 311 3.61 3.25 4.91
C SER A 311 2.94 1.99 4.37
N LEU A 312 3.17 0.83 5.00
CA LEU A 312 2.56 -0.43 4.59
C LEU A 312 1.04 -0.40 4.77
N PHE A 313 0.55 0.24 5.83
CA PHE A 313 -0.88 0.44 6.08
C PHE A 313 -1.52 1.32 5.01
N GLU A 314 -0.89 2.43 4.63
CA GLU A 314 -1.39 3.35 3.59
C GLU A 314 -1.35 2.70 2.18
N GLU A 315 -0.32 1.90 1.90
CA GLU A 315 -0.26 1.10 0.67
C GLU A 315 -1.36 0.03 0.61
N GLU A 316 -1.65 -0.63 1.74
CA GLU A 316 -2.75 -1.59 1.82
C GLU A 316 -4.09 -0.90 1.58
N LEU A 317 -4.33 0.25 2.22
CA LEU A 317 -5.54 1.05 2.03
C LEU A 317 -5.77 1.39 0.56
N PHE A 318 -4.74 1.93 -0.10
CA PHE A 318 -4.82 2.26 -1.52
C PHE A 318 -5.07 1.03 -2.40
N HIS A 319 -4.43 -0.10 -2.08
CA HIS A 319 -4.60 -1.34 -2.83
C HIS A 319 -6.01 -1.93 -2.70
N GLU A 320 -6.57 -2.00 -1.49
CA GLU A 320 -7.92 -2.49 -1.25
C GLU A 320 -8.95 -1.61 -1.96
N MET A 321 -8.81 -0.28 -1.90
CA MET A 321 -9.63 0.65 -2.66
C MET A 321 -9.51 0.44 -4.17
N THR A 322 -8.29 0.25 -4.68
CA THR A 322 -8.05 -0.03 -6.11
C THR A 322 -8.75 -1.31 -6.55
N MET A 323 -8.74 -2.36 -5.73
CA MET A 323 -9.45 -3.60 -6.04
C MET A 323 -10.97 -3.40 -6.03
N GLU A 324 -11.48 -2.59 -5.11
CA GLU A 324 -12.90 -2.27 -5.01
C GLU A 324 -13.41 -1.41 -6.18
N THR A 325 -12.59 -0.50 -6.73
CA THR A 325 -12.99 0.36 -7.87
C THR A 325 -13.54 -0.43 -9.04
N ARG A 326 -13.03 -1.64 -9.31
CA ARG A 326 -13.50 -2.52 -10.39
C ARG A 326 -14.98 -2.88 -10.27
N GLN A 327 -15.50 -2.94 -9.05
CA GLN A 327 -16.92 -3.21 -8.77
C GLN A 327 -17.76 -1.93 -8.77
N LEU A 328 -17.12 -0.76 -8.67
CA LEU A 328 -17.78 0.54 -8.49
C LEU A 328 -17.77 1.42 -9.76
N VAL A 329 -17.29 0.90 -10.90
CA VAL A 329 -17.26 1.63 -12.18
C VAL A 329 -18.65 2.14 -12.57
N SER A 330 -19.71 1.35 -12.32
CA SER A 330 -21.09 1.76 -12.60
C SER A 330 -21.58 2.96 -11.78
N TYR A 331 -20.88 3.31 -10.70
CA TYR A 331 -21.22 4.44 -9.82
C TYR A 331 -20.40 5.70 -10.12
N GLY A 332 -19.66 5.72 -11.23
CA GLY A 332 -18.83 6.86 -11.63
C GLY A 332 -17.48 6.92 -10.93
N VAL A 333 -17.01 5.79 -10.38
CA VAL A 333 -15.64 5.68 -9.85
C VAL A 333 -14.70 5.34 -11.01
N GLU A 334 -13.77 6.24 -11.29
CA GLU A 334 -12.73 6.05 -12.29
C GLU A 334 -11.38 5.82 -11.61
N PHE A 335 -10.57 4.95 -12.20
CA PHE A 335 -9.18 4.76 -11.82
C PHE A 335 -8.30 5.07 -13.03
N ARG A 336 -7.54 6.17 -12.97
CA ARG A 336 -6.62 6.62 -14.03
C ARG A 336 -5.30 7.08 -13.41
N ASP A 337 -4.18 6.74 -14.04
CA ASP A 337 -2.84 7.22 -13.64
C ASP A 337 -2.51 7.06 -12.15
N SER A 338 -2.90 5.92 -11.55
CA SER A 338 -2.73 5.66 -10.11
C SER A 338 -3.49 6.65 -9.20
N VAL A 339 -4.55 7.27 -9.71
CA VAL A 339 -5.48 8.12 -8.97
C VAL A 339 -6.89 7.55 -9.09
N ILE A 340 -7.55 7.39 -7.94
CA ILE A 340 -8.98 7.05 -7.88
C ILE A 340 -9.76 8.36 -7.86
N SER A 341 -10.66 8.56 -8.81
CA SER A 341 -11.50 9.77 -8.88
C SER A 341 -12.98 9.44 -8.95
N PHE A 342 -13.79 10.15 -8.17
CA PHE A 342 -15.25 10.06 -8.23
C PHE A 342 -15.89 11.39 -7.85
N ASP A 343 -17.13 11.59 -8.27
CA ASP A 343 -17.85 12.83 -8.02
C ASP A 343 -18.35 12.88 -6.57
N ALA A 344 -18.12 14.01 -5.91
CA ALA A 344 -18.48 14.24 -4.52
C ALA A 344 -19.66 15.23 -4.45
N PRO A 345 -20.56 15.08 -3.45
CA PRO A 345 -21.74 15.91 -3.34
C PRO A 345 -21.36 17.34 -2.97
N THR A 346 -22.09 18.27 -3.59
CA THR A 346 -21.95 19.70 -3.34
C THR A 346 -22.79 20.08 -2.14
N MET A 347 -22.13 20.27 -0.99
CA MET A 347 -22.75 20.87 0.18
C MET A 347 -22.97 22.36 -0.07
N GLY A 348 -24.12 22.73 -0.64
CA GLY A 348 -24.48 24.12 -0.90
C GLY A 348 -25.52 24.29 -2.02
N THR A 349 -26.05 25.50 -2.15
CA THR A 349 -27.07 25.87 -3.14
C THR A 349 -26.51 26.17 -4.54
N VAL A 350 -25.18 26.27 -4.70
CA VAL A 350 -24.55 26.55 -5.99
C VAL A 350 -24.10 25.24 -6.64
N PRO A 351 -24.49 24.95 -7.89
CA PRO A 351 -24.05 23.75 -8.60
C PRO A 351 -22.57 23.89 -8.99
N THR A 352 -21.66 23.43 -8.12
CA THR A 352 -20.24 23.26 -8.46
C THR A 352 -19.95 21.79 -8.74
N HIS A 353 -19.18 21.50 -9.80
CA HIS A 353 -18.75 20.14 -10.08
C HIS A 353 -17.56 19.81 -9.17
N ARG A 354 -17.84 19.13 -8.06
CA ARG A 354 -16.84 18.71 -7.08
C ARG A 354 -16.43 17.27 -7.34
N ARG A 355 -15.12 17.05 -7.49
CA ARG A 355 -14.54 15.71 -7.70
C ARG A 355 -13.47 15.42 -6.67
N LEU A 356 -13.57 14.24 -6.06
CA LEU A 356 -12.60 13.75 -5.11
C LEU A 356 -11.58 12.88 -5.84
N MET A 357 -10.30 13.06 -5.52
CA MET A 357 -9.16 12.35 -6.10
C MET A 357 -8.32 11.74 -4.98
N ILE A 358 -7.99 10.46 -5.06
CA ILE A 358 -7.21 9.73 -4.05
C ILE A 358 -5.96 9.15 -4.70
N ASP A 359 -4.79 9.45 -4.14
CA ASP A 359 -3.49 8.97 -4.60
C ASP A 359 -2.62 8.45 -3.44
N CYS A 360 -1.64 7.60 -3.77
CA CYS A 360 -0.64 7.09 -2.82
C CYS A 360 0.75 7.57 -3.25
N ILE A 361 1.37 8.42 -2.43
CA ILE A 361 2.54 9.22 -2.80
C ILE A 361 3.62 9.09 -1.73
N PRO A 362 4.91 9.13 -2.08
CA PRO A 362 5.98 9.21 -1.08
C PRO A 362 5.83 10.45 -0.19
N ARG A 363 5.99 10.26 1.11
CA ARG A 363 5.79 11.26 2.18
C ARG A 363 6.68 12.50 2.04
N ASP A 364 7.79 12.38 1.31
CA ASP A 364 8.77 13.46 1.08
C ASP A 364 8.44 14.34 -0.15
N GLU A 365 7.43 13.99 -0.95
CA GLU A 365 7.03 14.83 -2.08
C GLU A 365 6.31 16.09 -1.59
N ASN A 366 7.06 17.20 -1.56
CA ASN A 366 6.53 18.52 -1.27
C ASN A 366 5.38 18.88 -2.22
N ILE A 367 4.28 19.33 -1.62
CA ILE A 367 3.04 19.66 -2.32
C ILE A 367 3.22 21.01 -3.03
N THR A 368 3.76 21.00 -4.24
CA THR A 368 3.85 22.20 -5.09
C THR A 368 2.54 22.41 -5.84
N GLY A 369 1.65 23.23 -5.30
CA GLY A 369 0.48 23.75 -6.01
C GLY A 369 -0.18 24.86 -5.21
N SER A 370 -0.61 25.93 -5.88
CA SER A 370 -1.45 26.98 -5.30
C SER A 370 -2.78 26.36 -4.84
N GLN A 371 -2.87 25.99 -3.58
CA GLN A 371 -4.07 25.39 -3.00
C GLN A 371 -4.90 26.48 -2.36
N ASP A 372 -6.16 26.58 -2.79
CA ASP A 372 -7.17 27.17 -1.91
C ASP A 372 -7.33 26.18 -0.75
N HIS A 373 -7.07 26.62 0.49
CA HIS A 373 -7.10 25.76 1.69
C HIS A 373 -8.50 25.68 2.32
N SER A 374 -9.56 25.99 1.56
CA SER A 374 -10.92 26.12 2.10
C SER A 374 -11.56 24.77 2.43
N LEU A 375 -11.18 23.70 1.74
CA LEU A 375 -11.74 22.35 1.90
C LEU A 375 -10.74 21.31 2.43
N ASP A 376 -9.62 21.76 3.01
CA ASP A 376 -8.63 20.87 3.61
C ASP A 376 -9.22 20.01 4.73
N TRP A 377 -10.12 20.58 5.53
CA TRP A 377 -10.81 19.88 6.61
C TRP A 377 -11.62 18.67 6.08
N LEU A 378 -12.28 18.82 4.93
CA LEU A 378 -13.07 17.76 4.30
C LEU A 378 -12.14 16.66 3.76
N ALA A 379 -11.07 17.04 3.07
CA ALA A 379 -10.07 16.09 2.57
C ALA A 379 -9.44 15.29 3.72
N GLN A 380 -9.12 15.97 4.82
CA GLN A 380 -8.55 15.36 6.01
C GLN A 380 -9.51 14.37 6.69
N HIS A 381 -10.78 14.75 6.90
CA HIS A 381 -11.76 13.85 7.51
C HIS A 381 -12.06 12.64 6.63
N ILE A 382 -12.06 12.80 5.31
CA ILE A 382 -12.21 11.68 4.39
C ILE A 382 -11.00 10.74 4.51
N ALA A 383 -9.78 11.27 4.52
CA ALA A 383 -8.58 10.46 4.71
C ALA A 383 -8.59 9.70 6.05
N GLU A 384 -8.97 10.37 7.13
CA GLU A 384 -9.10 9.75 8.46
C GLU A 384 -10.22 8.70 8.49
N GLY A 385 -11.37 8.97 7.88
CA GLY A 385 -12.48 8.02 7.74
C GLY A 385 -12.07 6.77 6.98
N LEU A 386 -11.32 6.90 5.89
CA LEU A 386 -10.80 5.77 5.11
C LEU A 386 -9.85 4.90 5.94
N ARG A 387 -8.97 5.51 6.74
CA ARG A 387 -8.09 4.79 7.67
C ARG A 387 -8.87 4.04 8.73
N LEU A 388 -9.91 4.65 9.30
CA LEU A 388 -10.78 4.01 10.29
C LEU A 388 -11.55 2.83 9.69
N LEU A 389 -12.04 2.95 8.45
CA LEU A 389 -12.73 1.86 7.75
C LEU A 389 -11.80 0.67 7.49
N LEU A 390 -10.54 0.90 7.11
CA LEU A 390 -9.57 -0.20 6.98
C LEU A 390 -9.24 -0.84 8.33
N GLY A 391 -9.06 -0.04 9.38
CA GLY A 391 -8.85 -0.54 10.74
C GLY A 391 -10.02 -1.42 11.22
N HIS A 392 -11.25 -1.00 10.92
CA HIS A 392 -12.44 -1.81 11.17
C HIS A 392 -12.42 -3.13 10.39
N GLU A 393 -12.05 -3.11 9.09
CA GLU A 393 -11.95 -4.32 8.30
C GLU A 393 -10.86 -5.27 8.81
N HIS A 394 -9.74 -4.76 9.35
CA HIS A 394 -8.75 -5.59 10.04
C HIS A 394 -9.34 -6.25 11.30
N ASN A 395 -10.09 -5.51 12.11
CA ASN A 395 -10.79 -6.07 13.27
C ASN A 395 -11.85 -7.10 12.86
N MET A 396 -12.59 -6.85 11.77
CA MET A 396 -13.57 -7.81 11.24
C MET A 396 -12.89 -9.07 10.69
N ARG A 397 -11.72 -8.94 10.05
CA ARG A 397 -10.91 -10.10 9.62
C ARG A 397 -10.40 -10.89 10.81
N LEU A 398 -9.97 -10.23 11.89
CA LEU A 398 -9.61 -10.87 13.15
C LEU A 398 -10.80 -11.61 13.75
N TYR A 399 -11.96 -10.95 13.86
CA TYR A 399 -13.19 -11.50 14.40
C TYR A 399 -13.67 -12.73 13.59
N ARG A 400 -13.65 -12.66 12.25
CA ARG A 400 -13.96 -13.81 11.40
C ARG A 400 -12.96 -14.98 11.56
N ARG A 401 -11.71 -14.69 11.94
CA ARG A 401 -10.66 -15.70 12.19
C ARG A 401 -10.80 -16.36 13.57
N THR A 402 -11.30 -15.64 14.57
CA THR A 402 -11.52 -16.20 15.91
C THR A 402 -12.80 -17.03 15.99
N GLN A 403 -13.77 -16.77 15.10
CA GLN A 403 -14.95 -17.60 14.96
C GLN A 403 -14.61 -19.01 14.42
N LEU A 404 -15.46 -19.97 14.78
CA LEU A 404 -15.36 -21.35 14.28
C LEU A 404 -15.38 -21.34 12.75
N PRO A 405 -14.37 -21.94 12.09
CA PRO A 405 -14.31 -21.91 10.65
C PRO A 405 -15.53 -22.62 10.06
N PRO A 406 -16.12 -22.07 8.98
CA PRO A 406 -17.19 -22.75 8.27
C PRO A 406 -16.69 -24.11 7.73
N PRO A 407 -17.59 -25.07 7.47
CA PRO A 407 -17.22 -26.40 7.02
C PRO A 407 -16.33 -26.34 5.78
N LEU A 408 -15.29 -27.19 5.74
CA LEU A 408 -14.35 -27.28 4.63
C LEU A 408 -15.12 -27.68 3.36
N THR A 409 -15.21 -26.76 2.41
CA THR A 409 -15.79 -27.01 1.09
C THR A 409 -14.67 -27.16 0.07
N ALA A 410 -14.89 -27.95 -0.99
CA ALA A 410 -13.88 -28.19 -2.03
C ALA A 410 -13.52 -26.92 -2.85
N ARG A 411 -14.35 -25.87 -2.79
CA ARG A 411 -14.12 -24.60 -3.48
C ARG A 411 -13.49 -23.60 -2.52
N LYS A 412 -12.36 -23.00 -2.92
CA LYS A 412 -11.77 -21.86 -2.21
C LYS A 412 -12.77 -20.70 -2.24
N ARG A 413 -13.24 -20.28 -1.07
CA ARG A 413 -14.14 -19.12 -0.96
C ARG A 413 -13.40 -17.88 -1.42
N GLU A 414 -13.98 -17.16 -2.37
CA GLU A 414 -13.49 -15.85 -2.76
C GLU A 414 -13.67 -14.89 -1.58
N LYS A 415 -12.60 -14.21 -1.19
CA LYS A 415 -12.66 -13.16 -0.19
C LYS A 415 -13.17 -11.90 -0.91
N PRO A 416 -14.37 -11.37 -0.59
CA PRO A 416 -14.80 -10.13 -1.20
C PRO A 416 -13.82 -9.01 -0.82
N PRO A 417 -13.59 -8.02 -1.70
CA PRO A 417 -12.78 -6.86 -1.35
C PRO A 417 -13.43 -6.12 -0.18
N ALA A 418 -12.59 -5.48 0.64
CA ALA A 418 -13.06 -4.65 1.75
C ALA A 418 -13.99 -3.54 1.23
N PRO A 419 -15.22 -3.37 1.78
CA PRO A 419 -16.15 -2.34 1.32
C PRO A 419 -15.77 -0.96 1.90
N ILE A 420 -14.69 -0.35 1.40
CA ILE A 420 -14.16 0.92 1.90
C ILE A 420 -14.77 2.08 1.12
N LEU A 421 -14.51 2.13 -0.20
CA LEU A 421 -15.05 3.14 -1.11
C LEU A 421 -16.56 3.04 -1.22
N ARG A 422 -17.13 1.83 -1.19
CA ARG A 422 -18.58 1.63 -1.25
C ARG A 422 -19.29 2.30 -0.08
N THR A 423 -18.77 2.15 1.13
CA THR A 423 -19.35 2.78 2.33
C THR A 423 -19.27 4.30 2.24
N LEU A 424 -18.13 4.83 1.81
CA LEU A 424 -17.97 6.26 1.60
C LEU A 424 -18.92 6.80 0.52
N LEU A 425 -19.03 6.12 -0.62
CA LEU A 425 -19.91 6.53 -1.72
C LEU A 425 -21.39 6.45 -1.30
N ALA A 426 -21.75 5.43 -0.51
CA ALA A 426 -23.10 5.27 0.02
C ALA A 426 -23.47 6.42 0.95
N MET A 427 -22.57 6.81 1.85
CA MET A 427 -22.75 7.95 2.74
C MET A 427 -22.90 9.26 1.94
N LEU A 428 -21.98 9.52 1.00
CA LEU A 428 -22.00 10.75 0.21
C LEU A 428 -23.28 10.87 -0.64
N ARG A 429 -23.68 9.81 -1.33
CA ARG A 429 -24.92 9.78 -2.12
C ARG A 429 -26.16 9.87 -1.26
N HIS A 430 -26.15 9.25 -0.07
CA HIS A 430 -27.25 9.36 0.87
C HIS A 430 -27.46 10.81 1.29
N VAL A 431 -26.42 11.47 1.78
CA VAL A 431 -26.47 12.87 2.21
C VAL A 431 -26.93 13.78 1.07
N GLU A 432 -26.42 13.59 -0.15
CA GLU A 432 -26.85 14.33 -1.35
C GLU A 432 -28.36 14.19 -1.63
N SER A 433 -28.84 12.95 -1.64
CA SER A 433 -30.25 12.64 -1.94
C SER A 433 -31.19 13.14 -0.85
N VAL A 434 -30.76 13.09 0.41
CA VAL A 434 -31.54 13.55 1.57
C VAL A 434 -31.58 15.06 1.64
N ASP A 435 -30.43 15.74 1.51
CA ASP A 435 -30.38 17.20 1.57
C ASP A 435 -31.11 17.85 0.38
N SER A 436 -31.02 17.28 -0.82
CA SER A 436 -31.79 17.77 -1.98
C SER A 436 -33.31 17.58 -1.81
N LEU A 437 -33.74 16.48 -1.22
CA LEU A 437 -35.14 16.23 -0.89
C LEU A 437 -35.62 17.16 0.23
N TYR A 438 -34.80 17.41 1.25
CA TYR A 438 -35.13 18.25 2.39
C TYR A 438 -35.20 19.72 2.01
N ALA A 439 -34.27 20.20 1.19
CA ALA A 439 -34.34 21.55 0.65
C ALA A 439 -35.67 21.77 -0.09
N TYR A 440 -36.09 20.80 -0.91
CA TYR A 440 -37.37 20.86 -1.60
C TYR A 440 -38.57 20.80 -0.63
N LEU A 441 -38.60 19.86 0.32
CA LEU A 441 -39.68 19.78 1.31
C LEU A 441 -39.77 21.03 2.20
N GLU A 442 -38.63 21.64 2.51
CA GLU A 442 -38.60 22.89 3.27
C GLU A 442 -39.16 24.05 2.45
N THR A 443 -38.81 24.14 1.16
CA THR A 443 -39.40 25.15 0.26
C THR A 443 -40.91 24.97 0.12
N THR A 444 -41.41 23.75 -0.08
CA THR A 444 -42.85 23.48 -0.20
C THR A 444 -43.59 23.72 1.12
N ALA A 445 -43.01 23.36 2.27
CA ALA A 445 -43.60 23.65 3.56
C ALA A 445 -43.68 25.16 3.84
N ARG A 446 -42.66 25.94 3.44
CA ARG A 446 -42.69 27.42 3.54
C ARG A 446 -43.77 28.03 2.63
N THR A 447 -43.90 27.56 1.39
CA THR A 447 -44.93 28.07 0.47
C THR A 447 -46.35 27.68 0.89
N MET A 448 -46.54 26.51 1.49
CA MET A 448 -47.82 26.14 2.08
C MET A 448 -48.16 26.97 3.32
N LYS A 449 -47.17 27.28 4.17
CA LYS A 449 -47.37 28.18 5.32
C LYS A 449 -47.72 29.60 4.88
N SER A 450 -47.08 30.14 3.83
CA SER A 450 -47.44 31.46 3.30
C SER A 450 -48.84 31.48 2.67
N ALA A 451 -49.31 30.34 2.16
CA ALA A 451 -50.69 30.14 1.71
C ALA A 451 -51.72 29.97 2.86
N GLY A 452 -51.29 30.02 4.13
CA GLY A 452 -52.15 29.91 5.31
C GLY A 452 -52.57 28.48 5.66
N LEU A 453 -51.75 27.48 5.32
CA LEU A 453 -51.98 26.08 5.64
C LEU A 453 -51.08 25.62 6.80
N ASP A 454 -51.67 24.96 7.80
CA ASP A 454 -50.95 24.36 8.93
C ASP A 454 -50.23 23.08 8.49
N VAL A 455 -48.96 23.23 8.11
CA VAL A 455 -48.07 22.14 7.69
C VAL A 455 -46.91 22.03 8.67
N ALA A 456 -46.70 20.85 9.25
CA ALA A 456 -45.49 20.53 10.02
C ALA A 456 -44.59 19.58 9.21
N LEU A 457 -43.28 19.80 9.31
CA LEU A 457 -42.27 19.01 8.63
C LEU A 457 -41.32 18.47 9.70
N ASP A 458 -41.33 17.15 9.90
CA ASP A 458 -40.33 16.47 10.72
C ASP A 458 -39.34 15.76 9.80
N THR A 459 -38.08 16.16 9.86
CA THR A 459 -36.99 15.62 9.04
C THR A 459 -35.97 14.91 9.91
N THR A 460 -35.64 13.67 9.57
CA THR A 460 -34.59 12.89 10.21
C THR A 460 -33.61 12.38 9.16
N ARG A 461 -32.44 13.05 9.07
CA ARG A 461 -31.41 12.75 8.07
C ARG A 461 -31.06 11.27 8.05
N GLU A 462 -30.79 10.69 9.22
CA GLU A 462 -30.56 9.25 9.38
C GLU A 462 -31.26 8.70 10.63
N LEU A 463 -32.01 7.61 10.46
CA LEU A 463 -32.70 6.90 11.53
C LEU A 463 -31.72 6.12 12.42
N SER A 464 -30.65 5.59 11.82
CA SER A 464 -29.62 4.84 12.54
C SER A 464 -28.87 5.73 13.52
N TRP A 465 -28.61 6.99 13.16
CA TRP A 465 -27.92 7.97 13.99
C TRP A 465 -28.71 8.40 15.22
N THR A 466 -30.01 8.63 15.05
CA THR A 466 -30.89 9.02 16.17
C THR A 466 -31.07 7.89 17.18
N LYS A 467 -30.97 6.64 16.74
CA LYS A 467 -31.05 5.43 17.57
C LYS A 467 -29.69 4.83 17.94
N LEU A 468 -28.57 5.54 17.73
CA LEU A 468 -27.23 5.01 18.02
C LEU A 468 -27.10 4.55 19.47
N THR A 469 -27.57 5.37 20.40
CA THR A 469 -27.45 5.06 21.83
C THR A 469 -28.30 3.88 22.25
N GLU A 470 -29.45 3.67 21.60
CA GLU A 470 -30.33 2.53 21.83
C GLU A 470 -29.75 1.26 21.19
N THR A 471 -29.35 1.33 19.92
CA THR A 471 -28.76 0.21 19.18
C THR A 471 -27.46 -0.29 19.80
N LEU A 472 -26.61 0.60 20.32
CA LEU A 472 -25.37 0.22 20.99
C LEU A 472 -25.63 -0.47 22.34
N LYS A 473 -26.70 -0.07 23.05
CA LYS A 473 -27.17 -0.73 24.29
C LYS A 473 -27.84 -2.09 24.03
N GLU A 474 -28.57 -2.21 22.92
CA GLU A 474 -29.30 -3.43 22.54
C GLU A 474 -28.43 -4.45 21.82
N SER A 475 -27.26 -4.05 21.32
CA SER A 475 -26.38 -4.94 20.57
C SER A 475 -25.93 -6.14 21.41
N SER A 476 -26.31 -7.35 20.99
CA SER A 476 -26.04 -8.58 21.74
C SER A 476 -24.64 -9.14 21.52
N ASN A 477 -23.81 -8.49 20.70
CA ASN A 477 -22.50 -8.98 20.31
C ASN A 477 -21.43 -8.52 21.32
N LYS A 478 -21.39 -9.21 22.46
CA LYS A 478 -20.42 -8.94 23.54
C LYS A 478 -18.94 -9.05 23.12
N ASP A 479 -18.68 -9.71 21.99
CA ASP A 479 -17.33 -9.97 21.48
C ASP A 479 -16.79 -8.84 20.59
N LEU A 480 -17.64 -7.90 20.17
CA LEU A 480 -17.25 -6.77 19.32
C LEU A 480 -17.02 -5.51 20.17
N SER A 481 -15.96 -4.77 19.86
CA SER A 481 -15.68 -3.48 20.49
C SER A 481 -16.77 -2.46 20.17
N ALA A 482 -17.04 -1.52 21.09
CA ALA A 482 -18.02 -0.45 20.85
C ALA A 482 -17.70 0.41 19.61
N THR A 483 -16.41 0.56 19.29
CA THR A 483 -15.95 1.26 18.07
C THR A 483 -16.26 0.46 16.81
N ASP A 484 -16.09 -0.86 16.85
CA ASP A 484 -16.45 -1.73 15.73
C ASP A 484 -17.96 -1.81 15.52
N GLN A 485 -18.75 -1.82 16.60
CA GLN A 485 -20.21 -1.76 16.51
C GLN A 485 -20.69 -0.47 15.86
N LEU A 486 -20.05 0.67 16.17
CA LEU A 486 -20.33 1.95 15.53
C LEU A 486 -19.95 1.92 14.04
N LEU A 487 -18.78 1.40 13.69
CA LEU A 487 -18.33 1.32 12.29
C LEU A 487 -19.15 0.31 11.47
N GLU A 488 -19.70 -0.73 12.10
CA GLU A 488 -20.65 -1.66 11.48
C GLU A 488 -21.96 -0.96 11.06
N ILE A 489 -22.36 0.13 11.73
CA ILE A 489 -23.55 0.90 11.34
C ILE A 489 -23.30 1.64 10.02
N PHE A 490 -22.07 2.09 9.77
CA PHE A 490 -21.71 2.74 8.51
C PHE A 490 -21.60 1.77 7.32
N THR A 491 -21.40 0.46 7.57
CA THR A 491 -21.40 -0.55 6.50
C THR A 491 -22.80 -1.04 6.14
N LYS A 492 -23.79 -0.74 6.98
CA LYS A 492 -25.22 -1.05 6.74
C LYS A 492 -25.88 -0.01 5.83
N PRO A 493 -27.02 -0.35 5.21
CA PRO A 493 -27.83 0.62 4.46
C PRO A 493 -28.15 1.87 5.27
N PHE A 494 -28.01 3.03 4.64
CA PHE A 494 -28.41 4.31 5.23
C PHE A 494 -29.90 4.57 4.97
N ASP A 495 -30.65 4.86 6.03
CA ASP A 495 -32.09 5.09 5.99
C ASP A 495 -32.41 6.49 6.56
N GLY A 496 -33.00 7.35 5.74
CA GLY A 496 -33.50 8.68 6.11
C GLY A 496 -35.03 8.71 6.09
N LYS A 497 -35.65 9.57 6.89
CA LYS A 497 -37.12 9.70 6.96
C LYS A 497 -37.55 11.16 7.03
N ALA A 498 -38.44 11.55 6.14
CA ALA A 498 -39.12 12.84 6.14
C ALA A 498 -40.62 12.60 6.30
N THR A 499 -41.26 13.31 7.23
CA THR A 499 -42.72 13.28 7.40
C THR A 499 -43.30 14.67 7.26
N LEU A 500 -44.17 14.83 6.26
CA LEU A 500 -44.92 16.05 6.00
C LEU A 500 -46.35 15.84 6.51
N THR A 501 -46.77 16.63 7.49
CA THR A 501 -48.15 16.61 7.98
C THR A 501 -48.98 17.60 7.16
N LEU A 502 -50.08 17.11 6.59
CA LEU A 502 -50.99 17.90 5.78
C LEU A 502 -52.14 18.46 6.63
N PRO A 503 -52.65 19.65 6.29
CA PRO A 503 -53.77 20.25 6.99
C PRO A 503 -55.04 19.42 6.77
N SER A 504 -55.61 18.93 7.87
CA SER A 504 -56.94 18.31 7.91
C SER A 504 -57.92 19.27 8.58
N LEU A 505 -59.03 19.57 7.90
CA LEU A 505 -60.10 20.44 8.42
C LEU A 505 -60.90 19.79 9.56
N ASN A 506 -60.85 18.46 9.68
CA ASN A 506 -61.44 17.73 10.80
C ASN A 506 -60.30 17.37 11.75
N GLY A 507 -60.10 18.18 12.81
CA GLY A 507 -58.97 18.07 13.76
C GLY A 507 -58.84 16.76 14.55
N THR A 508 -59.35 15.64 14.07
CA THR A 508 -59.29 14.31 14.70
C THR A 508 -58.25 13.37 14.08
N GLN A 509 -57.75 13.60 12.85
CA GLN A 509 -56.68 12.79 12.25
C GLN A 509 -55.72 13.65 11.41
N SER A 510 -54.44 13.69 11.80
CA SER A 510 -53.36 14.28 11.00
C SER A 510 -53.00 13.36 9.82
N GLU A 511 -53.03 13.89 8.60
CA GLU A 511 -52.63 13.15 7.40
C GLU A 511 -51.14 13.32 7.17
N ASN A 512 -50.37 12.24 7.35
CA ASN A 512 -48.92 12.29 7.25
C ASN A 512 -48.45 11.61 5.97
N ILE A 513 -47.84 12.38 5.07
CA ILE A 513 -47.04 11.84 3.97
C ILE A 513 -45.67 11.49 4.53
N VAL A 514 -45.24 10.25 4.37
CA VAL A 514 -43.91 9.80 4.83
C VAL A 514 -43.07 9.41 3.63
N VAL A 515 -41.88 10.00 3.51
CA VAL A 515 -40.85 9.63 2.55
C VAL A 515 -39.71 8.96 3.31
N VAL A 516 -39.42 7.70 2.99
CA VAL A 516 -38.26 6.97 3.50
C VAL A 516 -37.23 6.85 2.38
N THR A 517 -36.03 7.36 2.59
CA THR A 517 -34.93 7.34 1.63
C THR A 517 -33.91 6.30 2.06
N ARG A 518 -33.70 5.27 1.25
CA ARG A 518 -32.79 4.15 1.54
C ARG A 518 -31.66 4.10 0.52
N THR A 519 -30.42 4.15 0.97
CA THR A 519 -29.25 4.12 0.09
C THR A 519 -28.48 2.82 0.26
N ILE A 520 -28.41 2.04 -0.82
CA ILE A 520 -27.66 0.78 -0.88
C ILE A 520 -26.79 0.77 -2.14
N ILE A 521 -25.49 0.52 -1.95
CA ILE A 521 -24.54 0.35 -3.05
C ILE A 521 -24.13 -1.12 -3.10
N GLY A 522 -25.00 -1.95 -3.64
CA GLY A 522 -24.80 -3.39 -3.75
C GLY A 522 -26.00 -4.10 -4.35
N GLN A 523 -25.87 -5.40 -4.61
CA GLN A 523 -27.02 -6.18 -5.07
C GLN A 523 -28.06 -6.30 -3.94
N PRO A 524 -29.38 -6.24 -4.21
CA PRO A 524 -30.03 -6.20 -5.52
C PRO A 524 -30.37 -4.81 -6.06
N THR A 525 -30.29 -3.76 -5.24
CA THR A 525 -30.76 -2.40 -5.56
C THR A 525 -29.56 -1.46 -5.69
N PHE A 526 -29.35 -0.91 -6.88
CA PHE A 526 -28.20 -0.04 -7.15
C PHE A 526 -28.60 1.43 -6.92
N GLY A 527 -28.20 2.03 -5.79
CA GLY A 527 -28.33 3.46 -5.54
C GLY A 527 -29.29 3.84 -4.41
N THR A 528 -29.98 4.97 -4.59
CA THR A 528 -30.93 5.54 -3.62
C THR A 528 -32.35 5.19 -4.01
N GLU A 529 -33.09 4.52 -3.14
CA GLU A 529 -34.52 4.25 -3.31
C GLU A 529 -35.32 5.16 -2.39
N HIS A 530 -36.33 5.84 -2.95
CA HIS A 530 -37.27 6.65 -2.17
C HIS A 530 -38.61 5.92 -2.09
N LYS A 531 -38.98 5.50 -0.89
CA LYS A 531 -40.28 4.90 -0.60
C LYS A 531 -41.23 5.96 -0.06
N LEU A 532 -42.22 6.32 -0.86
CA LEU A 532 -43.29 7.23 -0.47
C LEU A 532 -44.46 6.41 0.08
N THR A 533 -44.93 6.73 1.29
CA THR A 533 -46.15 6.16 1.85
C THR A 533 -47.20 7.25 2.04
N ILE A 534 -48.36 7.03 1.44
CA ILE A 534 -49.48 7.97 1.40
C ILE A 534 -50.50 7.59 2.48
N PRO A 535 -51.15 8.56 3.15
CA PRO A 535 -52.29 8.31 4.03
C PRO A 535 -53.39 7.46 3.38
N SER A 536 -53.98 6.54 4.15
CA SER A 536 -55.05 5.63 3.69
C SER A 536 -56.28 6.37 3.16
N LEU A 537 -56.58 7.55 3.70
CA LEU A 537 -57.71 8.39 3.27
C LEU A 537 -57.52 8.94 1.85
N LEU A 538 -56.30 9.34 1.49
CA LEU A 538 -55.97 9.81 0.14
C LEU A 538 -55.93 8.67 -0.88
N VAL A 539 -55.57 7.47 -0.43
CA VAL A 539 -55.65 6.26 -1.24
C VAL A 539 -57.10 5.95 -1.61
N SER A 540 -58.05 6.02 -0.67
CA SER A 540 -59.47 5.76 -0.93
C SER A 540 -60.13 6.84 -1.78
N ASP A 541 -59.79 8.11 -1.58
CA ASP A 541 -60.42 9.22 -2.30
C ASP A 541 -59.94 9.34 -3.77
N LEU A 542 -58.70 8.92 -4.05
CA LEU A 542 -58.00 9.18 -5.31
C LEU A 542 -57.63 7.91 -6.09
N GLY A 543 -57.83 6.73 -5.49
CA GLY A 543 -57.51 5.44 -6.11
C GLY A 543 -56.00 5.21 -6.30
N LEU A 544 -55.18 5.71 -5.37
CA LEU A 544 -53.71 5.63 -5.43
C LEU A 544 -53.15 4.40 -4.71
N PHE A 545 -51.93 4.00 -5.04
CA PHE A 545 -51.22 2.98 -4.27
C PHE A 545 -50.68 3.55 -2.95
N GLN A 546 -50.84 2.80 -1.87
CA GLN A 546 -50.40 3.23 -0.54
C GLN A 546 -48.88 3.40 -0.42
N GLN A 547 -48.12 2.61 -1.18
CA GLN A 547 -46.65 2.63 -1.16
C GLN A 547 -46.11 2.64 -2.59
N LEU A 548 -45.28 3.62 -2.88
CA LEU A 548 -44.62 3.78 -4.18
C LEU A 548 -43.11 3.88 -3.98
N LYS A 549 -42.36 3.36 -4.94
CA LYS A 549 -40.89 3.38 -4.93
C LYS A 549 -40.42 4.18 -6.12
N PHE A 550 -39.50 5.10 -5.86
CA PHE A 550 -38.88 5.96 -6.87
C PHE A 550 -37.37 5.80 -6.83
N SER A 551 -36.73 5.97 -7.98
CA SER A 551 -35.28 5.82 -8.13
C SER A 551 -34.55 7.16 -8.14
N SER A 552 -35.23 8.24 -8.50
CA SER A 552 -34.68 9.60 -8.56
C SER A 552 -35.43 10.55 -7.63
N VAL A 553 -34.70 11.51 -7.05
CA VAL A 553 -35.29 12.60 -6.25
C VAL A 553 -36.24 13.43 -7.10
N ASP A 554 -35.95 13.65 -8.39
CA ASP A 554 -36.79 14.49 -9.25
C ASP A 554 -38.13 13.82 -9.60
N GLU A 555 -38.15 12.49 -9.71
CA GLU A 555 -39.40 11.72 -9.82
C GLU A 555 -40.25 11.91 -8.56
N VAL A 556 -39.63 11.84 -7.37
CA VAL A 556 -40.30 12.07 -6.09
C VAL A 556 -40.84 13.50 -6.01
N LYS A 557 -40.06 14.51 -6.41
CA LYS A 557 -40.49 15.92 -6.42
C LYS A 557 -41.70 16.11 -7.33
N SER A 558 -41.63 15.64 -8.57
CA SER A 558 -42.75 15.76 -9.54
C SER A 558 -44.02 15.05 -9.07
N TYR A 559 -43.86 13.88 -8.44
CA TYR A 559 -44.98 13.13 -7.90
C TYR A 559 -45.56 13.75 -6.62
N LEU A 560 -44.71 14.35 -5.77
CA LEU A 560 -45.16 15.15 -4.63
C LEU A 560 -45.90 16.40 -5.07
N ASP A 561 -45.38 17.14 -6.06
CA ASP A 561 -46.04 18.29 -6.69
C ASP A 561 -47.46 17.90 -7.18
N TRP A 562 -47.57 16.77 -7.87
CA TRP A 562 -48.84 16.24 -8.34
C TRP A 562 -49.79 15.83 -7.20
N ILE A 563 -49.31 15.09 -6.19
CA ILE A 563 -50.15 14.69 -5.04
C ILE A 563 -50.63 15.90 -4.26
N LEU A 564 -49.74 16.86 -4.00
CA LEU A 564 -50.05 18.02 -3.18
C LEU A 564 -51.05 18.94 -3.90
N SER A 565 -50.86 19.22 -5.19
CA SER A 565 -51.84 19.97 -5.99
C SER A 565 -53.22 19.31 -5.99
N LEU A 566 -53.26 17.99 -6.09
CA LEU A 566 -54.48 17.20 -6.10
C LEU A 566 -55.13 17.10 -4.70
N HIS A 567 -54.34 17.07 -3.61
CA HIS A 567 -54.83 17.18 -2.24
C HIS A 567 -55.51 18.53 -1.99
N LEU A 568 -54.85 19.62 -2.40
CA LEU A 568 -55.34 20.98 -2.28
C LEU A 568 -56.67 21.16 -3.03
N SER A 569 -56.73 20.72 -4.30
CA SER A 569 -57.96 20.84 -5.09
C SER A 569 -59.05 19.87 -4.65
N GLY A 570 -58.73 18.59 -4.50
CA GLY A 570 -59.70 17.51 -4.32
C GLY A 570 -60.29 17.42 -2.92
N ARG A 571 -59.55 17.87 -1.90
CA ARG A 571 -59.95 17.71 -0.50
C ARG A 571 -60.13 19.04 0.21
N LEU A 572 -59.14 19.93 0.19
CA LEU A 572 -59.26 21.21 0.90
C LEU A 572 -60.33 22.11 0.26
N LEU A 573 -60.22 22.37 -1.04
CA LEU A 573 -61.19 23.23 -1.75
C LEU A 573 -62.56 22.55 -1.89
N LYS A 574 -62.63 21.25 -2.17
CA LYS A 574 -63.90 20.52 -2.24
C LYS A 574 -64.67 20.55 -0.92
N ASN A 575 -63.99 20.36 0.21
CA ASN A 575 -64.66 20.35 1.52
C ASN A 575 -65.12 21.75 1.94
N GLU A 576 -64.40 22.80 1.58
CA GLU A 576 -64.81 24.19 1.87
C GLU A 576 -66.05 24.62 1.09
N TYR A 577 -66.16 24.21 -0.18
CA TYR A 577 -67.28 24.60 -1.04
C TYR A 577 -68.38 23.52 -1.15
N SER A 578 -68.20 22.37 -0.49
CA SER A 578 -69.14 21.25 -0.34
C SER A 578 -69.99 20.96 -1.60
N ALA A 579 -71.26 21.40 -1.60
CA ALA A 579 -72.23 21.13 -2.67
C ALA A 579 -72.03 21.99 -3.95
N ARG A 580 -71.21 23.05 -3.89
CA ARG A 580 -70.95 23.95 -5.01
C ARG A 580 -69.78 23.50 -5.89
N ALA A 581 -68.99 22.55 -5.41
CA ALA A 581 -67.73 22.12 -6.01
C ALA A 581 -67.86 20.74 -6.67
N ILE A 582 -67.67 20.64 -7.98
CA ILE A 582 -67.59 19.37 -8.71
C ILE A 582 -66.16 19.19 -9.23
N VAL A 583 -65.52 18.09 -8.83
CA VAL A 583 -64.18 17.70 -9.29
C VAL A 583 -64.29 17.09 -10.69
N LYS A 584 -63.55 17.63 -11.65
CA LYS A 584 -63.50 17.09 -13.03
C LYS A 584 -62.33 16.11 -13.14
N GLY A 585 -62.62 14.81 -13.10
CA GLY A 585 -61.65 13.75 -13.42
C GLY A 585 -60.49 13.62 -12.42
N LYS A 586 -59.33 13.15 -12.91
CA LYS A 586 -58.08 12.97 -12.15
C LYS A 586 -57.13 14.19 -12.22
N GLU A 587 -57.57 15.28 -12.82
CA GLU A 587 -56.79 16.51 -12.94
C GLU A 587 -57.03 17.40 -11.71
N SER A 588 -56.06 18.26 -11.36
CA SER A 588 -56.17 19.24 -10.25
C SER A 588 -57.09 20.42 -10.58
N ARG A 589 -58.26 20.13 -11.19
CA ARG A 589 -59.27 21.09 -11.62
C ARG A 589 -60.57 20.90 -10.85
N LEU A 590 -61.06 21.97 -10.27
CA LEU A 590 -62.30 21.98 -9.49
C LEU A 590 -63.24 23.06 -10.02
N THR A 591 -64.47 22.68 -10.35
CA THR A 591 -65.49 23.62 -10.84
C THR A 591 -66.33 24.11 -9.67
N ILE A 592 -66.32 25.42 -9.39
CA ILE A 592 -67.12 26.03 -8.32
C ILE A 592 -68.29 26.77 -8.97
N SER A 593 -69.50 26.38 -8.59
CA SER A 593 -70.73 27.07 -8.97
C SER A 593 -71.06 28.18 -7.96
N SER A 594 -71.14 29.42 -8.44
CA SER A 594 -71.58 30.56 -7.63
C SER A 594 -73.02 30.94 -7.98
N SER A 595 -73.87 31.18 -6.97
CA SER A 595 -75.22 31.70 -7.20
C SER A 595 -75.15 33.21 -7.30
N SER A 596 -75.21 33.76 -8.52
CA SER A 596 -75.33 35.21 -8.70
C SER A 596 -76.74 35.69 -8.31
N SER A 597 -76.84 36.87 -7.71
CA SER A 597 -78.08 37.42 -7.15
C SER A 597 -79.11 37.91 -8.18
N LYS A 598 -78.89 37.66 -9.48
CA LYS A 598 -79.82 38.01 -10.57
C LYS A 598 -80.36 36.74 -11.21
N LYS A 599 -81.66 36.49 -11.01
CA LYS A 599 -82.53 35.48 -11.67
C LYS A 599 -81.80 34.47 -12.59
N GLY A 600 -81.40 33.34 -12.02
CA GLY A 600 -81.35 32.05 -12.73
C GLY A 600 -80.05 31.62 -13.42
N SER A 601 -79.00 32.44 -13.53
CA SER A 601 -77.73 32.00 -14.13
C SER A 601 -76.71 31.59 -13.06
N THR A 602 -76.41 30.29 -12.98
CA THR A 602 -75.28 29.76 -12.22
C THR A 602 -73.99 30.00 -13.00
N LEU A 603 -73.12 30.89 -12.52
CA LEU A 603 -71.79 31.08 -13.09
C LEU A 603 -70.88 29.98 -12.53
N SER A 604 -70.33 29.14 -13.40
CA SER A 604 -69.34 28.13 -13.03
C SER A 604 -67.95 28.59 -13.41
N LYS A 605 -67.02 28.52 -12.45
CA LYS A 605 -65.60 28.86 -12.62
C LYS A 605 -64.77 27.61 -12.35
N ASP A 606 -63.85 27.31 -13.25
CA ASP A 606 -62.87 26.24 -13.11
C ASP A 606 -61.65 26.82 -12.37
N VAL A 607 -61.35 26.27 -11.20
CA VAL A 607 -60.17 26.57 -10.39
C VAL A 607 -59.15 25.47 -10.61
N MET A 608 -57.97 25.83 -11.08
CA MET A 608 -56.84 24.92 -11.26
C MET A 608 -55.75 25.28 -10.25
N VAL A 609 -55.29 24.27 -9.50
CA VAL A 609 -54.20 24.39 -8.54
C VAL A 609 -53.02 23.60 -9.09
N GLU A 610 -51.87 24.26 -9.25
CA GLU A 610 -50.62 23.65 -9.70
C GLU A 610 -49.53 23.96 -8.67
N LEU A 611 -48.85 22.92 -8.17
CA LEU A 611 -47.61 23.07 -7.41
C LEU A 611 -46.49 22.67 -8.37
N HIS A 612 -45.52 23.55 -8.60
CA HIS A 612 -44.38 23.23 -9.45
C HIS A 612 -43.11 23.78 -8.84
N GLY A 613 -42.17 22.90 -8.49
CA GLY A 613 -40.83 23.32 -8.02
C GLY A 613 -40.86 24.15 -6.74
N GLY A 614 -41.85 23.91 -5.88
CA GLY A 614 -42.04 24.67 -4.64
C GLY A 614 -42.94 25.90 -4.76
N GLU A 615 -43.26 26.37 -5.97
CA GLU A 615 -44.21 27.47 -6.18
C GLU A 615 -45.64 26.95 -6.30
N LEU A 616 -46.57 27.57 -5.57
CA LEU A 616 -47.99 27.23 -5.65
C LEU A 616 -48.68 28.25 -6.56
N LYS A 617 -49.32 27.80 -7.63
CA LYS A 617 -50.08 28.63 -8.56
C LYS A 617 -51.55 28.22 -8.55
N VAL A 618 -52.43 29.19 -8.34
CA VAL A 618 -53.88 29.01 -8.50
C VAL A 618 -54.35 29.86 -9.66
N SER A 619 -55.02 29.26 -10.64
CA SER A 619 -55.62 29.96 -11.77
C SER A 619 -57.13 29.69 -11.83
N VAL A 620 -57.91 30.71 -12.19
CA VAL A 620 -59.37 30.62 -12.30
C VAL A 620 -59.78 30.99 -13.72
N THR A 621 -60.53 30.09 -14.37
CA THR A 621 -61.05 30.26 -15.74
C THR A 621 -62.57 30.10 -15.76
N ALA A 622 -63.30 30.98 -16.43
CA ALA A 622 -64.76 30.86 -16.57
C ALA A 622 -65.14 29.76 -17.57
N VAL A 623 -66.17 28.96 -17.28
CA VAL A 623 -66.58 27.79 -18.08
C VAL A 623 -67.32 28.17 -19.36
N ASP A 624 -67.89 29.37 -19.44
CA ASP A 624 -68.87 29.74 -20.48
C ASP A 624 -68.29 30.45 -21.72
N SER A 625 -66.97 30.64 -21.84
CA SER A 625 -66.37 31.35 -22.98
C SER A 625 -65.36 30.49 -23.76
N GLN A 626 -65.84 29.69 -24.71
CA GLN A 626 -64.98 29.08 -25.74
C GLN A 626 -64.44 30.10 -26.77
N GLN A 627 -64.80 31.39 -26.65
CA GLN A 627 -64.38 32.43 -27.60
C GLN A 627 -64.14 33.79 -26.94
N SER A 628 -63.16 33.89 -26.03
CA SER A 628 -62.44 35.15 -25.76
C SER A 628 -61.33 34.90 -24.74
N ASN A 629 -60.13 35.42 -25.01
CA ASN A 629 -59.04 35.55 -24.06
C ASN A 629 -59.46 36.46 -22.89
N GLU A 630 -60.32 36.00 -21.99
CA GLU A 630 -60.44 36.61 -20.67
C GLU A 630 -59.25 36.13 -19.82
N GLU A 631 -58.44 37.08 -19.36
CA GLU A 631 -57.19 36.84 -18.65
C GLU A 631 -57.42 35.92 -17.45
N ALA A 632 -56.83 34.71 -17.50
CA ALA A 632 -56.81 33.80 -16.37
C ALA A 632 -56.18 34.50 -15.17
N GLN A 633 -56.98 34.83 -14.16
CA GLN A 633 -56.46 35.45 -12.95
C GLN A 633 -55.67 34.38 -12.20
N SER A 634 -54.34 34.46 -12.30
CA SER A 634 -53.42 33.57 -11.59
C SER A 634 -52.74 34.28 -10.44
N HIS A 635 -52.68 33.62 -9.28
CA HIS A 635 -51.87 34.05 -8.16
C HIS A 635 -50.83 32.97 -7.84
N VAL A 636 -49.60 33.40 -7.56
CA VAL A 636 -48.47 32.51 -7.26
C VAL A 636 -47.95 32.85 -5.87
N TRP A 637 -47.83 31.83 -5.02
CA TRP A 637 -47.18 31.93 -3.71
C TRP A 637 -45.74 31.42 -3.82
N ASN A 638 -44.78 32.28 -3.48
CA ASN A 638 -43.35 31.97 -3.54
C ASN A 638 -42.71 31.83 -2.13
N GLY A 639 -43.53 31.71 -1.08
CA GLY A 639 -43.04 31.53 0.30
C GLY A 639 -42.56 32.81 0.98
N LYS A 640 -43.05 33.99 0.55
CA LYS A 640 -42.80 35.25 1.24
C LYS A 640 -43.84 35.46 2.34
N ASP A 641 -43.40 35.89 3.51
CA ASP A 641 -44.29 36.13 4.65
C ASP A 641 -45.24 37.30 4.37
N GLY A 642 -46.55 37.12 4.66
CA GLY A 642 -47.58 38.16 4.54
C GLY A 642 -48.48 38.07 3.29
N GLU A 643 -48.45 36.96 2.55
CA GLU A 643 -49.37 36.71 1.44
C GLU A 643 -50.79 36.34 1.94
N ILE A 644 -51.81 36.65 1.13
CA ILE A 644 -53.22 36.38 1.47
C ILE A 644 -53.42 34.85 1.52
N SER A 645 -54.18 34.37 2.51
CA SER A 645 -54.47 32.94 2.62
C SER A 645 -55.12 32.40 1.35
N LEU A 646 -54.78 31.17 0.95
CA LEU A 646 -55.32 30.52 -0.25
C LEU A 646 -56.85 30.53 -0.24
N LYS A 647 -57.45 30.34 0.94
CA LYS A 647 -58.90 30.36 1.16
C LYS A 647 -59.52 31.72 0.85
N GLU A 648 -58.93 32.80 1.37
CA GLU A 648 -59.41 34.16 1.13
C GLU A 648 -59.20 34.58 -0.32
N LYS A 649 -58.10 34.15 -0.94
CA LYS A 649 -57.82 34.47 -2.33
C LYS A 649 -58.77 33.74 -3.28
N VAL A 650 -59.00 32.44 -3.10
CA VAL A 650 -59.99 31.70 -3.89
C VAL A 650 -61.40 32.26 -3.69
N ARG A 651 -61.77 32.65 -2.47
CA ARG A 651 -63.03 33.34 -2.21
C ARG A 651 -63.14 34.67 -2.97
N SER A 652 -62.08 35.48 -3.00
CA SER A 652 -62.06 36.74 -3.75
C SER A 652 -62.17 36.54 -5.27
N LEU A 653 -61.63 35.44 -5.80
CA LEU A 653 -61.63 35.15 -7.23
C LEU A 653 -62.94 34.51 -7.71
N VAL A 654 -63.62 33.76 -6.85
CA VAL A 654 -64.84 33.03 -7.21
C VAL A 654 -66.10 33.88 -7.00
N GLY A 655 -66.15 34.72 -5.95
CA GLY A 655 -67.26 35.61 -5.62
C GLY A 655 -67.98 35.24 -4.34
#